data_AF-A0A947G1Z0-F1
#
_entry.id   AF-A0A947G1Z0-F1
#
_cell.length_a   1.000
_cell.length_b   1.000
_cell.length_c   1.000
_cell.angle_alpha   90.00
_cell.angle_beta   90.00
_cell.angle_gamma   90.00
#
_symmetry.space_group_name_H-M   'P 1'
#
loop_
_entity.id
_entity.type
_entity.pdbx_description
1 polymer ?
#
loop_
_entity_poly.entity_id
_entity_poly.type
_entity_poly.pdbx_seq_one_letter_code
_entity_poly.pdbx_strand_id
1 'polypeptide(L)'
;MTAAMHELAARLAPWVGSRAAAAGFCALAVFVVSPARVNAQTMPGPAYHDLIAGGHDRLARDLSRRLDLRAHPDRDEIEDLLAEWEDDAGGPRSGYDWLAVTRLWLRAGDANRAEAALARAEGRIPDALFLIDQARIAFLEHDVSGTEDYWAACRIADEVGSTEIWLDIEVLATPEEHDTWDRLRTLPAADRDACAFFRRFWNRRAAAAGMGVDDRIVAHYQRTRFALDHYRRRGRVRPRFAARLGRPTNSVYDDRGLLYVRMGDPDEVAIHGGSDCIEPNISWAYDRPGGYRIYHLSPLAGVDDWYLQENLAIVYRCGSWDRNPMVAISPLLLDVPGQPFHDLYLSRMGLDPRYARIANHALSLIGDAFAGSRLAEELTVEREWTWQDGEYAISTVPERPAVDLSVDFALEWLQFRAPRPGLTRVWLNGLAEASALQPVEKEGQDVYRVQIVWTLLDETGLFYRFIPSSFDAAVDGPLDDEAGLSLRKSADLPPGTYRWMLAISDANSTADGQGEKARGGYAGGDVVVRDLGTDLPVLSDVAVSADSVGAWSPTAGISLNPTPARLTGDDGVAFIYYEVYNLTPGGMYETRVVLQPEDGGPSFDLSYPGTAQRSASIVTRGHLRIDLSASSPGRYEMSVTVRDLTSGHVTLPVRTDILVTRD
;
A
#
# COMPACT_ATOMS: atom_id res chain seq x y z
N MET A 1 51.48 -9.50 5.77
CA MET A 1 50.64 -9.15 4.60
C MET A 1 50.78 -7.69 4.18
N THR A 2 50.97 -6.75 5.11
CA THR A 2 51.05 -5.29 4.86
C THR A 2 52.35 -4.80 4.19
N ALA A 3 53.46 -5.54 4.33
CA ALA A 3 54.73 -5.19 3.67
C ALA A 3 54.79 -5.59 2.18
N ALA A 4 54.14 -6.69 1.80
CA ALA A 4 54.09 -7.16 0.41
C ALA A 4 53.18 -6.28 -0.48
N MET A 5 52.20 -5.60 0.10
CA MET A 5 51.33 -4.67 -0.63
C MET A 5 51.99 -3.32 -0.93
N HIS A 6 52.91 -2.85 -0.08
CA HIS A 6 53.64 -1.60 -0.32
C HIS A 6 54.69 -1.72 -1.43
N GLU A 7 55.32 -2.90 -1.57
CA GLU A 7 56.32 -3.14 -2.62
C GLU A 7 55.69 -3.32 -4.02
N LEU A 8 54.43 -3.79 -4.08
CA LEU A 8 53.68 -3.91 -5.34
C LEU A 8 53.18 -2.56 -5.86
N ALA A 9 52.76 -1.66 -4.97
CA ALA A 9 52.30 -0.31 -5.32
C ALA A 9 53.44 0.59 -5.82
N ALA A 10 54.66 0.44 -5.27
CA ALA A 10 55.84 1.21 -5.68
C ALA A 10 56.38 0.81 -7.06
N ARG A 11 56.10 -0.41 -7.55
CA ARG A 11 56.57 -0.91 -8.85
C ARG A 11 55.62 -0.59 -10.02
N LEU A 12 54.38 -0.18 -9.75
CA LEU A 12 53.36 0.11 -10.77
C LEU A 12 53.20 1.61 -11.09
N ALA A 13 53.91 2.48 -10.37
CA ALA A 13 53.84 3.93 -10.54
C ALA A 13 54.33 4.53 -11.90
N PRO A 14 55.15 3.88 -12.77
CA PRO A 14 55.60 4.55 -13.99
C PRO A 14 54.68 4.42 -15.22
N TRP A 15 53.57 3.69 -15.15
CA TRP A 15 52.76 3.34 -16.34
C TRP A 15 51.28 3.72 -16.19
N VAL A 16 50.99 5.01 -16.06
CA VAL A 16 49.64 5.54 -16.31
C VAL A 16 49.76 6.81 -17.15
N GLY A 17 49.78 6.61 -18.46
CA GLY A 17 49.56 7.65 -19.45
C GLY A 17 48.63 7.10 -20.52
N SER A 18 47.55 7.85 -20.79
CA SER A 18 46.59 7.71 -21.89
C SER A 18 45.52 6.59 -21.82
N ARG A 19 44.30 7.05 -22.14
CA ARG A 19 43.05 6.32 -22.26
C ARG A 19 43.06 5.36 -23.46
N ALA A 20 42.23 4.33 -23.32
CA ALA A 20 41.65 3.45 -24.34
C ALA A 20 42.38 2.14 -24.68
N ALA A 21 41.55 1.09 -24.69
CA ALA A 21 41.63 -0.20 -25.38
C ALA A 21 42.09 -1.44 -24.58
N ALA A 22 41.21 -2.45 -24.70
CA ALA A 22 41.37 -3.90 -24.53
C ALA A 22 41.57 -4.43 -23.10
N ALA A 23 40.61 -5.16 -22.53
CA ALA A 23 40.20 -6.52 -22.91
C ALA A 23 41.36 -7.53 -22.85
N GLY A 24 41.28 -8.41 -21.85
CA GLY A 24 42.08 -9.62 -21.74
C GLY A 24 43.30 -9.48 -20.83
N PHE A 25 43.21 -9.98 -19.60
CA PHE A 25 44.08 -11.07 -19.13
C PHE A 25 43.67 -11.53 -17.71
N CYS A 26 43.30 -12.80 -17.65
CA CYS A 26 43.42 -13.75 -16.54
C CYS A 26 43.04 -13.32 -15.11
N ALA A 27 41.77 -13.52 -14.76
CA ALA A 27 41.38 -13.82 -13.38
C ALA A 27 41.73 -15.29 -13.06
N LEU A 28 42.78 -15.50 -12.27
CA LEU A 28 42.91 -16.73 -11.48
C LEU A 28 41.79 -16.70 -10.44
N ALA A 29 40.72 -17.47 -10.70
CA ALA A 29 39.63 -17.68 -9.76
C ALA A 29 40.14 -18.55 -8.61
N VAL A 30 40.53 -17.92 -7.50
CA VAL A 30 40.41 -18.56 -6.20
C VAL A 30 38.92 -18.66 -5.94
N PHE A 31 38.37 -19.87 -6.00
CA PHE A 31 37.04 -20.19 -5.51
C PHE A 31 37.03 -19.95 -3.99
N VAL A 32 36.84 -18.70 -3.58
CA VAL A 32 36.11 -18.45 -2.35
C VAL A 32 34.69 -18.85 -2.69
N VAL A 33 34.31 -20.04 -2.22
CA VAL A 33 32.91 -20.43 -2.17
C VAL A 33 32.22 -19.34 -1.36
N SER A 34 31.56 -18.39 -2.03
CA SER A 34 30.55 -17.57 -1.36
C SER A 34 29.66 -18.56 -0.63
N PRO A 35 29.40 -18.37 0.69
CA PRO A 35 28.46 -19.23 1.39
C PRO A 35 27.21 -19.28 0.52
N ALA A 36 26.86 -20.50 0.12
CA ALA A 36 25.74 -20.76 -0.77
C ALA A 36 24.58 -19.87 -0.32
N ARG A 37 23.95 -19.17 -1.26
CA ARG A 37 22.64 -18.56 -1.01
C ARG A 37 21.74 -19.71 -0.56
N VAL A 38 21.63 -19.90 0.75
CA VAL A 38 20.68 -20.79 1.38
C VAL A 38 19.34 -20.15 1.07
N ASN A 39 18.69 -20.64 0.01
CA ASN A 39 17.31 -20.32 -0.25
C ASN A 39 16.53 -20.97 0.90
N ALA A 40 16.17 -20.21 1.93
CA ALA A 40 15.25 -20.69 2.96
C ALA A 40 13.86 -21.00 2.32
N GLN A 41 13.05 -21.80 3.02
CA GLN A 41 11.99 -22.66 2.44
C GLN A 41 12.43 -23.75 1.46
N THR A 42 13.73 -24.02 1.28
CA THR A 42 14.23 -25.25 0.65
C THR A 42 14.58 -26.30 1.71
N MET A 43 15.15 -27.43 1.27
CA MET A 43 15.61 -28.50 2.17
C MET A 43 16.49 -27.93 3.30
N PRO A 44 16.16 -28.18 4.59
CA PRO A 44 16.99 -27.74 5.69
C PRO A 44 18.43 -28.24 5.51
N GLY A 45 19.41 -27.32 5.60
CA GLY A 45 20.82 -27.63 5.36
C GLY A 45 21.33 -28.84 6.13
N PRO A 46 21.06 -28.97 7.45
CA PRO A 46 21.45 -30.16 8.21
C PRO A 46 20.89 -31.47 7.65
N ALA A 47 19.60 -31.52 7.35
CA ALA A 47 18.97 -32.72 6.78
C ALA A 47 19.56 -33.07 5.39
N TYR A 48 19.82 -32.06 4.55
CA TYR A 48 20.48 -32.28 3.25
C TYR A 48 21.89 -32.89 3.43
N HIS A 49 22.70 -32.31 4.32
CA HIS A 49 24.06 -32.76 4.55
C HIS A 49 24.13 -34.15 5.19
N ASP A 50 23.21 -34.49 6.08
CA ASP A 50 23.12 -35.80 6.71
C ASP A 50 22.80 -36.89 5.67
N LEU A 51 21.87 -36.63 4.74
CA LEU A 51 21.57 -37.54 3.64
C LEU A 51 22.76 -37.74 2.70
N ILE A 52 23.46 -36.68 2.35
CA ILE A 52 24.67 -36.75 1.51
C ILE A 52 25.78 -37.54 2.22
N ALA A 53 25.98 -37.30 3.53
CA ALA A 53 26.96 -38.03 4.32
C ALA A 53 26.62 -39.54 4.45
N GLY A 54 25.32 -39.88 4.42
CA GLY A 54 24.83 -41.26 4.40
C GLY A 54 24.91 -41.95 3.02
N GLY A 55 25.31 -41.24 1.96
CA GLY A 55 25.37 -41.79 0.59
C GLY A 55 24.04 -41.76 -0.16
N HIS A 56 23.08 -40.93 0.26
CA HIS A 56 21.74 -40.81 -0.32
C HIS A 56 21.60 -39.58 -1.22
N ASP A 57 22.59 -39.32 -2.09
CA ASP A 57 22.66 -38.12 -2.94
C ASP A 57 21.48 -37.94 -3.89
N ARG A 58 20.87 -39.04 -4.33
CA ARG A 58 19.68 -39.01 -5.18
C ARG A 58 18.50 -38.48 -4.38
N LEU A 59 18.18 -39.12 -3.25
CA LEU A 59 17.09 -38.72 -2.37
C LEU A 59 17.23 -37.27 -1.89
N ALA A 60 18.43 -36.85 -1.48
CA ALA A 60 18.69 -35.47 -1.06
C ALA A 60 18.37 -34.45 -2.17
N ARG A 61 18.74 -34.74 -3.43
CA ARG A 61 18.39 -33.90 -4.58
C ARG A 61 16.91 -33.96 -4.89
N ASP A 62 16.27 -35.10 -4.71
CA ASP A 62 14.84 -35.28 -4.96
C ASP A 62 14.02 -34.47 -3.97
N LEU A 63 14.30 -34.58 -2.66
CA LEU A 63 13.72 -33.75 -1.61
C LEU A 63 13.97 -32.27 -1.87
N SER A 64 15.21 -31.87 -2.17
CA SER A 64 15.52 -30.48 -2.49
C SER A 64 14.75 -29.95 -3.70
N ARG A 65 14.45 -30.80 -4.69
CA ARG A 65 13.63 -30.40 -5.85
C ARG A 65 12.16 -30.19 -5.48
N ARG A 66 11.59 -31.02 -4.59
CA ARG A 66 10.18 -30.89 -4.16
C ARG A 66 9.98 -29.80 -3.11
N LEU A 67 11.04 -29.44 -2.40
CA LEU A 67 11.07 -28.30 -1.48
C LEU A 67 11.48 -27.00 -2.17
N ASP A 68 11.85 -27.00 -3.46
CA ASP A 68 12.07 -25.76 -4.20
C ASP A 68 10.79 -24.91 -4.14
N LEU A 69 10.93 -23.60 -3.97
CA LEU A 69 9.79 -22.68 -3.89
C LEU A 69 8.84 -22.74 -5.10
N ARG A 70 9.32 -23.23 -6.25
CA ARG A 70 8.54 -23.41 -7.50
C ARG A 70 7.91 -24.80 -7.62
N ALA A 71 8.27 -25.73 -6.75
CA ALA A 71 7.63 -27.02 -6.72
C ALA A 71 6.20 -26.89 -6.18
N HIS A 72 5.33 -27.80 -6.63
CA HIS A 72 3.96 -27.94 -6.13
C HIS A 72 3.70 -29.44 -6.12
N PRO A 73 4.34 -30.16 -5.18
CA PRO A 73 4.12 -31.58 -5.06
C PRO A 73 2.69 -31.83 -4.61
N ASP A 74 2.03 -32.77 -5.26
CA ASP A 74 0.74 -33.25 -4.79
C ASP A 74 0.92 -34.27 -3.65
N ARG A 75 -0.21 -34.74 -3.13
CA ARG A 75 -0.22 -35.69 -2.02
C ARG A 75 0.47 -37.00 -2.36
N ASP A 76 0.23 -37.54 -3.55
CA ASP A 76 0.75 -38.85 -3.95
C ASP A 76 2.26 -38.77 -4.19
N GLU A 77 2.74 -37.67 -4.80
CA GLU A 77 4.17 -37.40 -4.96
C GLU A 77 4.92 -37.32 -3.62
N ILE A 78 4.30 -36.76 -2.58
CA ILE A 78 4.91 -36.73 -1.24
C ILE A 78 4.89 -38.11 -0.60
N GLU A 79 3.78 -38.85 -0.68
CA GLU A 79 3.69 -40.21 -0.13
C GLU A 79 4.75 -41.13 -0.76
N ASP A 80 4.90 -41.08 -2.08
CA ASP A 80 5.94 -41.82 -2.82
C ASP A 80 7.35 -41.41 -2.39
N LEU A 81 7.61 -40.11 -2.21
CA LEU A 81 8.91 -39.60 -1.78
C LEU A 81 9.27 -40.00 -0.34
N LEU A 82 8.27 -40.05 0.55
CA LEU A 82 8.47 -40.52 1.92
C LEU A 82 8.68 -42.04 1.98
N ALA A 83 8.02 -42.81 1.11
CA ALA A 83 8.29 -44.24 0.96
C ALA A 83 9.70 -44.50 0.42
N GLU A 84 10.15 -43.74 -0.60
CA GLU A 84 11.54 -43.80 -1.09
C GLU A 84 12.54 -43.45 0.02
N TRP A 85 12.22 -42.45 0.87
CA TRP A 85 13.07 -42.13 2.03
C TRP A 85 13.13 -43.27 3.05
N GLU A 86 12.00 -43.90 3.37
CA GLU A 86 11.97 -45.08 4.25
C GLU A 86 12.79 -46.23 3.69
N ASP A 87 12.64 -46.55 2.40
CA ASP A 87 13.35 -47.66 1.77
C ASP A 87 14.87 -47.39 1.63
N ASP A 88 15.26 -46.19 1.23
CA ASP A 88 16.65 -45.87 0.93
C ASP A 88 17.47 -45.55 2.19
N ALA A 89 16.91 -44.76 3.12
CA ALA A 89 17.65 -44.25 4.28
C ALA A 89 17.01 -44.63 5.63
N GLY A 90 15.92 -45.39 5.64
CA GLY A 90 15.17 -45.73 6.86
C GLY A 90 14.47 -44.54 7.48
N GLY A 91 13.99 -43.63 6.62
CA GLY A 91 13.04 -42.57 6.93
C GLY A 91 13.61 -41.31 7.62
N PRO A 92 12.74 -40.34 7.93
CA PRO A 92 13.08 -39.14 8.70
C PRO A 92 13.45 -39.49 10.15
N ARG A 93 14.64 -39.08 10.61
CA ARG A 93 15.17 -39.42 11.95
C ARG A 93 15.46 -38.20 12.80
N SER A 94 15.96 -37.13 12.19
CA SER A 94 16.34 -35.90 12.89
C SER A 94 15.17 -34.91 12.99
N GLY A 95 15.30 -33.90 13.86
CA GLY A 95 14.34 -32.79 13.90
C GLY A 95 14.27 -32.05 12.56
N TYR A 96 15.41 -31.87 11.88
CA TYR A 96 15.47 -31.22 10.57
C TYR A 96 14.88 -32.08 9.45
N ASP A 97 14.92 -33.41 9.58
CA ASP A 97 14.25 -34.30 8.64
C ASP A 97 12.74 -34.12 8.75
N TRP A 98 12.21 -34.13 9.98
CA TRP A 98 10.79 -33.89 10.22
C TRP A 98 10.36 -32.47 9.82
N LEU A 99 11.23 -31.47 9.97
CA LEU A 99 11.00 -30.13 9.43
C LEU A 99 10.89 -30.13 7.89
N ALA A 100 11.71 -30.92 7.20
CA ALA A 100 11.61 -31.09 5.76
C ALA A 100 10.26 -31.73 5.37
N VAL A 101 9.82 -32.74 6.11
CA VAL A 101 8.51 -33.38 5.92
C VAL A 101 7.36 -32.40 6.15
N THR A 102 7.41 -31.58 7.21
CA THR A 102 6.43 -30.51 7.46
C THR A 102 6.32 -29.59 6.25
N ARG A 103 7.45 -29.13 5.72
CA ARG A 103 7.49 -28.20 4.58
C ARG A 103 7.00 -28.84 3.28
N LEU A 104 7.20 -30.15 3.08
CA LEU A 104 6.57 -30.87 1.96
C LEU A 104 5.04 -30.81 2.08
N TRP A 105 4.49 -31.12 3.25
CA TRP A 105 3.03 -31.09 3.46
C TRP A 105 2.45 -29.67 3.38
N LEU A 106 3.17 -28.65 3.85
CA LEU A 106 2.80 -27.25 3.64
C LEU A 106 2.67 -26.90 2.14
N ARG A 107 3.56 -27.44 1.28
CA ARG A 107 3.51 -27.22 -0.18
C ARG A 107 2.33 -27.91 -0.84
N ALA A 108 2.00 -29.12 -0.40
CA ALA A 108 0.78 -29.80 -0.83
C ALA A 108 -0.50 -29.14 -0.31
N GLY A 109 -0.40 -28.28 0.71
CA GLY A 109 -1.54 -27.64 1.35
C GLY A 109 -2.29 -28.55 2.33
N ASP A 110 -1.60 -29.55 2.91
CA ASP A 110 -2.18 -30.47 3.91
C ASP A 110 -1.73 -30.06 5.33
N ALA A 111 -2.52 -29.18 5.95
CA ALA A 111 -2.22 -28.63 7.28
C ALA A 111 -2.14 -29.72 8.36
N ASN A 112 -3.07 -30.67 8.39
CA ASN A 112 -3.10 -31.77 9.36
C ASN A 112 -1.83 -32.63 9.32
N ARG A 113 -1.35 -32.97 8.12
CA ARG A 113 -0.12 -33.75 7.97
C ARG A 113 1.13 -32.93 8.25
N ALA A 114 1.12 -31.65 7.90
CA ALA A 114 2.20 -30.73 8.24
C ALA A 114 2.35 -30.60 9.77
N GLU A 115 1.23 -30.46 10.50
CA GLU A 115 1.19 -30.41 11.96
C GLU A 115 1.70 -31.71 12.59
N ALA A 116 1.21 -32.86 12.13
CA ALA A 116 1.66 -34.16 12.62
C ALA A 116 3.16 -34.42 12.36
N ALA A 117 3.72 -33.88 11.28
CA ALA A 117 5.16 -33.91 11.02
C ALA A 117 5.92 -32.93 11.93
N LEU A 118 5.41 -31.72 12.13
CA LEU A 118 6.05 -30.67 12.92
C LEU A 118 6.15 -31.08 14.39
N ALA A 119 5.11 -31.72 14.94
CA ALA A 119 5.11 -32.29 16.29
C ALA A 119 6.27 -33.28 16.52
N ARG A 120 6.78 -33.95 15.47
CA ARG A 120 7.95 -34.85 15.58
C ARG A 120 9.29 -34.10 15.58
N ALA A 121 9.30 -32.86 15.14
CA ALA A 121 10.45 -31.96 15.18
C ALA A 121 10.53 -31.14 16.49
N GLU A 122 9.46 -31.12 17.29
CA GLU A 122 9.38 -30.34 18.54
C GLU A 122 10.56 -30.62 19.49
N GLY A 123 11.18 -29.55 19.99
CA GLY A 123 12.35 -29.62 20.88
C GLY A 123 13.63 -30.15 20.22
N ARG A 124 13.63 -30.44 18.90
CA ARG A 124 14.76 -30.98 18.13
C ARG A 124 15.27 -30.04 17.04
N ILE A 125 14.62 -28.89 16.87
CA ILE A 125 14.99 -27.79 15.98
C ILE A 125 14.97 -26.48 16.78
N PRO A 126 15.61 -25.39 16.29
CA PRO A 126 15.49 -24.08 16.91
C PRO A 126 14.02 -23.63 17.04
N ASP A 127 13.65 -23.12 18.22
CA ASP A 127 12.27 -22.69 18.52
C ASP A 127 11.71 -21.68 17.52
N ALA A 128 12.55 -20.77 17.02
CA ALA A 128 12.15 -19.81 16.00
C ALA A 128 11.63 -20.49 14.71
N LEU A 129 12.29 -21.57 14.27
CA LEU A 129 11.88 -22.31 13.07
C LEU A 129 10.60 -23.11 13.32
N PHE A 130 10.48 -23.70 14.51
CA PHE A 130 9.27 -24.39 14.91
C PHE A 130 8.05 -23.45 14.87
N LEU A 131 8.15 -22.28 15.49
CA LEU A 131 7.08 -21.28 15.54
C LEU A 131 6.74 -20.69 14.16
N ILE A 132 7.72 -20.48 13.27
CA ILE A 132 7.46 -20.02 11.89
C ILE A 132 6.63 -21.06 11.13
N ASP A 133 7.01 -22.34 11.21
CA ASP A 133 6.28 -23.40 10.49
C ASP A 133 4.92 -23.69 11.15
N GLN A 134 4.77 -23.49 12.46
CA GLN A 134 3.46 -23.50 13.14
C GLN A 134 2.55 -22.37 12.62
N ALA A 135 3.08 -21.14 12.52
CA ALA A 135 2.35 -20.01 11.95
C ALA A 135 1.92 -20.29 10.50
N ARG A 136 2.83 -20.85 9.67
CA ARG A 136 2.52 -21.22 8.27
C ARG A 136 1.40 -22.26 8.17
N ILE A 137 1.36 -23.24 9.08
CA ILE A 137 0.26 -24.22 9.16
C ILE A 137 -1.06 -23.51 9.47
N ALA A 138 -1.09 -22.66 10.50
CA ALA A 138 -2.30 -21.90 10.86
C ALA A 138 -2.79 -21.01 9.71
N PHE A 139 -1.87 -20.37 8.97
CA PHE A 139 -2.23 -19.54 7.82
C PHE A 139 -2.78 -20.34 6.63
N LEU A 140 -2.41 -21.61 6.44
CA LEU A 140 -3.07 -22.47 5.45
C LEU A 140 -4.56 -22.66 5.75
N GLU A 141 -4.91 -22.69 7.04
CA GLU A 141 -6.28 -22.82 7.52
C GLU A 141 -7.00 -21.47 7.67
N HIS A 142 -6.35 -20.38 7.25
CA HIS A 142 -6.87 -19.02 7.35
C HIS A 142 -7.06 -18.57 8.82
N ASP A 143 -6.33 -19.17 9.76
CA ASP A 143 -6.41 -18.84 11.17
C ASP A 143 -5.48 -17.66 11.52
N VAL A 144 -6.08 -16.58 12.03
CA VAL A 144 -5.35 -15.38 12.48
C VAL A 144 -4.52 -15.63 13.74
N SER A 145 -4.83 -16.68 14.52
CA SER A 145 -4.07 -17.03 15.72
C SER A 145 -2.59 -17.33 15.42
N GLY A 146 -2.28 -17.80 14.20
CA GLY A 146 -0.91 -18.04 13.73
C GLY A 146 -0.02 -16.78 13.73
N THR A 147 -0.61 -15.58 13.79
CA THR A 147 0.15 -14.34 13.92
C THR A 147 0.84 -14.21 15.29
N GLU A 148 0.29 -14.80 16.35
CA GLU A 148 0.95 -14.85 17.66
C GLU A 148 2.27 -15.62 17.57
N ASP A 149 2.25 -16.79 16.93
CA ASP A 149 3.42 -17.63 16.68
C ASP A 149 4.42 -16.95 15.74
N TYR A 150 3.94 -16.29 14.69
CA TYR A 150 4.78 -15.49 13.78
C TYR A 150 5.56 -14.41 14.53
N TRP A 151 4.87 -13.64 15.38
CA TRP A 151 5.51 -12.59 16.18
C TRP A 151 6.37 -13.14 17.31
N ALA A 152 6.03 -14.31 17.86
CA ALA A 152 6.86 -15.01 18.83
C ALA A 152 8.18 -15.47 18.20
N ALA A 153 8.12 -16.09 17.02
CA ALA A 153 9.30 -16.47 16.25
C ALA A 153 10.18 -15.26 15.94
N CYS A 154 9.57 -14.18 15.44
CA CYS A 154 10.24 -12.92 15.13
C CYS A 154 11.08 -12.38 16.30
N ARG A 155 10.57 -12.47 17.53
CA ARG A 155 11.27 -11.97 18.74
C ARG A 155 12.49 -12.80 19.12
N ILE A 156 12.49 -14.10 18.83
CA ILE A 156 13.56 -15.03 19.21
C ILE A 156 14.43 -15.47 18.02
N ALA A 157 14.11 -14.98 16.82
CA ALA A 157 14.76 -15.38 15.58
C ALA A 157 16.25 -15.04 15.58
N ASP A 158 17.07 -16.04 15.27
CA ASP A 158 18.47 -15.87 14.91
C ASP A 158 18.61 -15.52 13.42
N GLU A 159 19.83 -15.60 12.87
CA GLU A 159 20.07 -15.32 11.45
C GLU A 159 19.29 -16.30 10.53
N VAL A 160 19.12 -17.55 10.94
CA VAL A 160 18.39 -18.55 10.15
C VAL A 160 16.90 -18.26 10.19
N GLY A 161 16.32 -18.08 11.38
CA GLY A 161 14.90 -17.77 11.55
C GLY A 161 14.49 -16.45 10.88
N SER A 162 15.31 -15.41 11.00
CA SER A 162 15.02 -14.11 10.38
C SER A 162 15.14 -14.17 8.84
N THR A 163 16.03 -15.00 8.29
CA THR A 163 16.11 -15.25 6.85
C THR A 163 14.86 -15.99 6.34
N GLU A 164 14.35 -16.95 7.10
CA GLU A 164 13.09 -17.65 6.77
C GLU A 164 11.90 -16.69 6.74
N ILE A 165 11.77 -15.80 7.73
CA ILE A 165 10.73 -14.77 7.74
C ILE A 165 10.86 -13.82 6.54
N TRP A 166 12.09 -13.39 6.22
CA TRP A 166 12.32 -12.49 5.08
C TRP A 166 11.89 -13.10 3.76
N LEU A 167 12.17 -14.39 3.52
CA LEU A 167 11.81 -15.02 2.25
C LEU A 167 10.31 -15.17 2.05
N ASP A 168 9.54 -15.29 3.13
CA ASP A 168 8.08 -15.30 3.04
C ASP A 168 7.57 -13.97 2.46
N ILE A 169 8.24 -12.87 2.75
CA ILE A 169 7.78 -11.51 2.45
C ILE A 169 8.57 -10.80 1.35
N GLU A 170 9.69 -11.35 0.91
CA GLU A 170 10.63 -10.74 -0.05
C GLU A 170 9.91 -10.26 -1.32
N VAL A 171 8.93 -11.02 -1.80
CA VAL A 171 8.14 -10.68 -3.00
C VAL A 171 7.36 -9.36 -2.87
N LEU A 172 7.03 -8.96 -1.64
CA LEU A 172 6.34 -7.71 -1.34
C LEU A 172 7.31 -6.55 -1.14
N ALA A 173 8.59 -6.79 -0.90
CA ALA A 173 9.54 -5.74 -0.53
C ALA A 173 9.69 -4.68 -1.63
N THR A 174 9.90 -3.44 -1.23
CA THR A 174 10.36 -2.38 -2.12
C THR A 174 11.88 -2.46 -2.29
N PRO A 175 12.47 -1.84 -3.34
CA PRO A 175 13.92 -1.75 -3.48
C PRO A 175 14.61 -1.15 -2.24
N GLU A 176 14.00 -0.14 -1.62
CA GLU A 176 14.51 0.48 -0.39
C GLU A 176 14.51 -0.50 0.81
N GLU A 177 13.48 -1.34 0.92
CA GLU A 177 13.38 -2.35 1.98
C GLU A 177 14.38 -3.48 1.76
N HIS A 178 14.63 -3.89 0.52
CA HIS A 178 15.72 -4.81 0.16
C HIS A 178 17.08 -4.26 0.61
N ASP A 179 17.40 -3.01 0.24
CA ASP A 179 18.65 -2.37 0.63
C ASP A 179 18.79 -2.24 2.16
N THR A 180 17.67 -1.97 2.83
CA THR A 180 17.62 -1.87 4.30
C THR A 180 17.86 -3.21 4.96
N TRP A 181 17.25 -4.27 4.44
CA TRP A 181 17.47 -5.64 4.91
C TRP A 181 18.91 -6.09 4.71
N ASP A 182 19.49 -5.83 3.52
CA ASP A 182 20.89 -6.15 3.23
C ASP A 182 21.84 -5.43 4.18
N ARG A 183 21.63 -4.14 4.44
CA ARG A 183 22.41 -3.40 5.45
C ARG A 183 22.25 -4.00 6.85
N LEU A 184 21.01 -4.29 7.26
CA LEU A 184 20.71 -4.86 8.57
C LEU A 184 21.47 -6.17 8.81
N ARG A 185 21.50 -7.06 7.79
CA ARG A 185 22.23 -8.33 7.85
C ARG A 185 23.75 -8.17 8.01
N THR A 186 24.33 -7.04 7.60
CA THR A 186 25.78 -6.80 7.76
C THR A 186 26.18 -6.31 9.14
N LEU A 187 25.22 -5.86 9.96
CA LEU A 187 25.50 -5.39 11.32
C LEU A 187 25.93 -6.55 12.25
N PRO A 188 26.64 -6.28 13.35
CA PRO A 188 26.86 -7.27 14.41
C PRO A 188 25.53 -7.75 15.00
N ALA A 189 25.45 -9.02 15.43
CA ALA A 189 24.19 -9.61 15.93
C ALA A 189 23.56 -8.81 17.09
N ALA A 190 24.36 -8.17 17.94
CA ALA A 190 23.88 -7.35 19.06
C ALA A 190 23.14 -6.08 18.61
N ASP A 191 23.39 -5.60 17.39
CA ASP A 191 22.81 -4.37 16.83
C ASP A 191 21.70 -4.66 15.81
N ARG A 192 21.39 -5.94 15.56
CA ARG A 192 20.35 -6.36 14.61
C ARG A 192 18.99 -6.41 15.32
N ASP A 193 18.09 -5.53 14.92
CA ASP A 193 16.66 -5.64 15.28
C ASP A 193 15.82 -6.00 14.05
N ALA A 194 15.90 -7.27 13.66
CA ALA A 194 15.12 -7.83 12.55
C ALA A 194 13.62 -7.76 12.82
N CYS A 195 13.20 -7.93 14.09
CA CYS A 195 11.78 -7.93 14.39
C CYS A 195 11.15 -6.55 14.27
N ALA A 196 11.85 -5.48 14.68
CA ALA A 196 11.41 -4.12 14.41
C ALA A 196 11.36 -3.81 12.91
N PHE A 197 12.28 -4.36 12.11
CA PHE A 197 12.21 -4.26 10.65
C PHE A 197 10.93 -4.91 10.10
N PHE A 198 10.62 -6.15 10.50
CA PHE A 198 9.39 -6.84 10.07
C PHE A 198 8.11 -6.14 10.55
N ARG A 199 8.12 -5.55 11.74
CA ARG A 199 7.00 -4.71 12.23
C ARG A 199 6.76 -3.51 11.33
N ARG A 200 7.80 -2.73 11.01
CA ARG A 200 7.67 -1.59 10.09
C ARG A 200 7.16 -2.03 8.71
N PHE A 201 7.70 -3.14 8.21
CA PHE A 201 7.32 -3.73 6.93
C PHE A 201 5.82 -4.02 6.87
N TRP A 202 5.29 -4.71 7.88
CA TRP A 202 3.87 -5.08 7.91
C TRP A 202 2.96 -3.90 8.23
N ASN A 203 3.35 -3.02 9.16
CA ASN A 203 2.59 -1.82 9.51
C ASN A 203 2.34 -0.94 8.28
N ARG A 204 3.34 -0.73 7.41
CA ARG A 204 3.19 0.05 6.17
C ARG A 204 2.13 -0.53 5.23
N ARG A 205 2.15 -1.85 5.06
CA ARG A 205 1.20 -2.57 4.18
C ARG A 205 -0.20 -2.61 4.77
N ALA A 206 -0.30 -2.85 6.07
CA ALA A 206 -1.57 -2.85 6.80
C ALA A 206 -2.24 -1.46 6.78
N ALA A 207 -1.46 -0.40 6.99
CA ALA A 207 -1.93 0.98 6.88
C ALA A 207 -2.45 1.30 5.48
N ALA A 208 -1.68 0.98 4.44
CA ALA A 208 -2.08 1.21 3.05
C ALA A 208 -3.30 0.36 2.63
N ALA A 209 -3.40 -0.88 3.13
CA ALA A 209 -4.54 -1.77 2.87
C ALA A 209 -5.79 -1.42 3.68
N GLY A 210 -5.69 -0.61 4.74
CA GLY A 210 -6.82 -0.37 5.64
C GLY A 210 -7.24 -1.57 6.43
N MET A 211 -6.28 -2.30 6.98
CA MET A 211 -6.53 -3.55 7.69
C MET A 211 -5.71 -3.65 8.98
N GLY A 212 -6.09 -4.54 9.89
CA GLY A 212 -5.21 -4.95 10.98
C GLY A 212 -3.90 -5.52 10.44
N VAL A 213 -2.82 -5.40 11.22
CA VAL A 213 -1.51 -5.97 10.84
C VAL A 213 -1.61 -7.48 10.69
N ASP A 214 -2.27 -8.12 11.65
CA ASP A 214 -2.43 -9.57 11.70
C ASP A 214 -3.29 -10.06 10.52
N ASP A 215 -4.40 -9.38 10.22
CA ASP A 215 -5.23 -9.65 9.04
C ASP A 215 -4.44 -9.51 7.73
N ARG A 216 -3.56 -8.49 7.63
CA ARG A 216 -2.72 -8.31 6.45
C ARG A 216 -1.69 -9.43 6.32
N ILE A 217 -1.13 -9.95 7.40
CA ILE A 217 -0.23 -11.12 7.36
C ILE A 217 -0.99 -12.33 6.84
N VAL A 218 -2.17 -12.63 7.38
CA VAL A 218 -2.99 -13.76 6.91
C VAL A 218 -3.33 -13.62 5.41
N ALA A 219 -3.78 -12.42 5.00
CA ALA A 219 -4.07 -12.12 3.59
C ALA A 219 -2.85 -12.32 2.68
N HIS A 220 -1.63 -12.08 3.17
CA HIS A 220 -0.40 -12.36 2.41
C HIS A 220 -0.27 -13.84 2.06
N TYR A 221 -0.39 -14.72 3.07
CA TYR A 221 -0.21 -16.15 2.87
C TYR A 221 -1.33 -16.74 1.99
N GLN A 222 -2.55 -16.24 2.13
CA GLN A 222 -3.65 -16.57 1.22
C GLN A 222 -3.34 -16.17 -0.23
N ARG A 223 -2.92 -14.91 -0.45
CA ARG A 223 -2.56 -14.44 -1.80
C ARG A 223 -1.39 -15.22 -2.40
N THR A 224 -0.39 -15.52 -1.58
CA THR A 224 0.80 -16.31 -1.94
C THR A 224 0.40 -17.72 -2.38
N ARG A 225 -0.52 -18.38 -1.66
CA ARG A 225 -1.04 -19.70 -2.01
C ARG A 225 -1.83 -19.66 -3.32
N PHE A 226 -2.77 -18.73 -3.44
CA PHE A 226 -3.54 -18.57 -4.67
C PHE A 226 -2.63 -18.33 -5.88
N ALA A 227 -1.62 -17.47 -5.75
CA ALA A 227 -0.66 -17.21 -6.82
C ALA A 227 0.21 -18.43 -7.16
N LEU A 228 0.52 -19.31 -6.20
CA LEU A 228 1.24 -20.57 -6.46
C LEU A 228 0.37 -21.54 -7.27
N ASP A 229 -0.94 -21.52 -7.09
CA ASP A 229 -1.86 -22.39 -7.79
C ASP A 229 -2.16 -21.89 -9.21
N HIS A 230 -2.27 -20.57 -9.39
CA HIS A 230 -2.76 -19.97 -10.64
C HIS A 230 -1.68 -19.30 -11.51
N TYR A 231 -0.62 -18.78 -10.91
CA TYR A 231 0.34 -17.87 -11.56
C TYR A 231 1.80 -18.31 -11.38
N ARG A 232 2.02 -19.59 -11.12
CA ARG A 232 3.35 -20.15 -10.92
C ARG A 232 4.19 -20.05 -12.19
N ARG A 233 5.45 -19.63 -12.01
CA ARG A 233 6.42 -19.60 -13.10
C ARG A 233 6.99 -20.98 -13.36
N ARG A 234 6.95 -21.44 -14.61
CA ARG A 234 7.56 -22.69 -15.08
C ARG A 234 8.89 -22.46 -15.80
N GLY A 235 9.07 -21.30 -16.44
CA GLY A 235 10.28 -20.96 -17.19
C GLY A 235 11.40 -20.30 -16.39
N ARG A 236 12.55 -20.11 -17.06
CA ARG A 236 13.67 -19.31 -16.53
C ARG A 236 13.38 -17.83 -16.70
N VAL A 237 13.84 -17.02 -15.74
CA VAL A 237 13.76 -15.55 -15.82
C VAL A 237 14.46 -15.08 -17.10
N ARG A 238 13.70 -14.51 -18.02
CA ARG A 238 14.24 -13.71 -19.12
C ARG A 238 14.23 -12.25 -18.66
N PRO A 239 15.29 -11.47 -18.87
CA PRO A 239 15.28 -10.04 -18.58
C PRO A 239 14.22 -9.38 -19.48
N ARG A 240 13.08 -9.03 -18.88
CA ARG A 240 11.93 -8.38 -19.51
C ARG A 240 11.62 -7.07 -18.79
N PHE A 241 10.55 -6.40 -19.17
CA PHE A 241 10.14 -5.11 -18.63
C PHE A 241 10.13 -5.06 -17.10
N ALA A 242 9.42 -5.98 -16.43
CA ALA A 242 9.39 -6.03 -14.96
C ALA A 242 10.78 -6.20 -14.33
N ALA A 243 11.70 -6.93 -14.97
CA ALA A 243 13.08 -7.06 -14.48
C ALA A 243 13.85 -5.72 -14.54
N ARG A 244 13.56 -4.87 -15.53
CA ARG A 244 14.15 -3.51 -15.62
C ARG A 244 13.60 -2.56 -14.56
N LEU A 245 12.39 -2.84 -14.06
CA LEU A 245 11.74 -2.11 -12.98
C LEU A 245 12.18 -2.59 -11.58
N GLY A 246 13.10 -3.56 -11.49
CA GLY A 246 13.60 -4.06 -10.20
C GLY A 246 12.78 -5.20 -9.58
N ARG A 247 12.03 -5.96 -10.39
CA ARG A 247 11.32 -7.17 -9.95
C ARG A 247 12.22 -8.07 -9.08
N PRO A 248 11.71 -8.60 -7.95
CA PRO A 248 12.45 -9.55 -7.13
C PRO A 248 12.93 -10.76 -7.94
N THR A 249 14.22 -11.08 -7.84
CA THR A 249 14.85 -12.15 -8.64
C THR A 249 14.34 -13.55 -8.26
N ASN A 250 13.89 -13.71 -7.01
CA ASN A 250 13.46 -14.99 -6.45
C ASN A 250 11.95 -15.25 -6.59
N SER A 251 11.19 -14.33 -7.21
CA SER A 251 9.74 -14.53 -7.41
C SER A 251 9.48 -15.88 -8.09
N VAL A 252 8.67 -16.72 -7.46
CA VAL A 252 8.24 -18.03 -7.97
C VAL A 252 7.00 -17.96 -8.85
N TYR A 253 6.46 -16.75 -8.96
CA TYR A 253 5.33 -16.42 -9.80
C TYR A 253 5.81 -15.83 -11.12
N ASP A 254 4.94 -15.89 -12.13
CA ASP A 254 5.03 -15.01 -13.29
C ASP A 254 4.64 -13.57 -12.88
N ASP A 255 4.55 -12.65 -13.84
CA ASP A 255 4.27 -11.25 -13.49
C ASP A 255 2.81 -11.05 -13.04
N ARG A 256 1.87 -11.93 -13.39
CA ARG A 256 0.48 -11.90 -12.87
C ARG A 256 0.48 -12.18 -11.37
N GLY A 257 1.17 -13.23 -10.95
CA GLY A 257 1.23 -13.59 -9.53
C GLY A 257 2.01 -12.56 -8.70
N LEU A 258 3.01 -11.90 -9.29
CA LEU A 258 3.67 -10.77 -8.64
C LEU A 258 2.69 -9.61 -8.38
N LEU A 259 1.93 -9.19 -9.39
CA LEU A 259 0.93 -8.13 -9.24
C LEU A 259 -0.15 -8.55 -8.24
N TYR A 260 -0.64 -9.78 -8.34
CA TYR A 260 -1.68 -10.32 -7.46
C TYR A 260 -1.26 -10.35 -5.99
N VAL A 261 -0.06 -10.84 -5.67
CA VAL A 261 0.41 -10.88 -4.28
C VAL A 261 0.56 -9.47 -3.69
N ARG A 262 0.94 -8.48 -4.52
CA ARG A 262 1.18 -7.10 -4.10
C ARG A 262 -0.07 -6.21 -4.07
N MET A 263 -1.06 -6.46 -4.94
CA MET A 263 -2.22 -5.58 -5.14
C MET A 263 -3.57 -6.28 -4.96
N GLY A 264 -3.59 -7.60 -4.83
CA GLY A 264 -4.81 -8.40 -4.82
C GLY A 264 -5.46 -8.52 -6.19
N ASP A 265 -6.76 -8.83 -6.18
CA ASP A 265 -7.57 -8.95 -7.38
C ASP A 265 -7.67 -7.62 -8.15
N PRO A 266 -7.55 -7.65 -9.50
CA PRO A 266 -7.89 -6.49 -10.32
C PRO A 266 -9.37 -6.15 -10.18
N ASP A 267 -9.73 -4.88 -10.40
CA ASP A 267 -11.15 -4.46 -10.45
C ASP A 267 -11.77 -4.83 -11.79
N GLU A 268 -11.01 -4.64 -12.86
CA GLU A 268 -11.46 -4.91 -14.22
C GLU A 268 -10.41 -5.73 -14.98
N VAL A 269 -10.89 -6.63 -15.83
CA VAL A 269 -10.03 -7.50 -16.65
C VAL A 269 -10.49 -7.49 -18.10
N ALA A 270 -9.63 -7.01 -18.99
CA ALA A 270 -9.83 -7.15 -20.43
C ALA A 270 -8.99 -8.30 -20.99
N ILE A 271 -9.62 -9.27 -21.65
CA ILE A 271 -8.95 -10.44 -22.22
C ILE A 271 -9.00 -10.37 -23.75
N HIS A 272 -7.94 -10.83 -24.40
CA HIS A 272 -7.93 -11.11 -25.83
C HIS A 272 -7.34 -12.51 -26.03
N GLY A 273 -8.15 -13.45 -26.54
CA GLY A 273 -7.79 -14.88 -26.66
C GLY A 273 -6.67 -15.20 -27.66
N GLY A 274 -6.23 -14.19 -28.40
CA GLY A 274 -5.24 -14.30 -29.47
C GLY A 274 -5.90 -14.48 -30.84
N SER A 275 -5.13 -14.22 -31.88
CA SER A 275 -5.51 -14.41 -33.29
C SER A 275 -4.23 -14.61 -34.11
N ASP A 276 -4.36 -14.83 -35.42
CA ASP A 276 -3.21 -14.96 -36.33
C ASP A 276 -2.19 -13.81 -36.23
N CYS A 277 -2.66 -12.64 -35.78
CA CYS A 277 -1.88 -11.41 -35.70
C CYS A 277 -1.67 -10.87 -34.29
N ILE A 278 -2.28 -11.46 -33.27
CA ILE A 278 -2.28 -10.92 -31.92
C ILE A 278 -2.02 -12.07 -30.97
N GLU A 279 -0.99 -11.96 -30.15
CA GLU A 279 -0.76 -12.94 -29.10
C GLU A 279 -1.85 -12.86 -28.02
N PRO A 280 -2.20 -13.99 -27.37
CA PRO A 280 -3.06 -13.97 -26.20
C PRO A 280 -2.56 -12.93 -25.20
N ASN A 281 -3.45 -12.09 -24.69
CA ASN A 281 -3.07 -11.06 -23.75
C ASN A 281 -4.24 -10.71 -22.82
N ILE A 282 -3.90 -10.24 -21.63
CA ILE A 282 -4.83 -9.77 -20.62
C ILE A 282 -4.38 -8.39 -20.15
N SER A 283 -5.32 -7.55 -19.77
CA SER A 283 -5.06 -6.27 -19.12
C SER A 283 -5.78 -6.26 -17.80
N TRP A 284 -5.04 -6.03 -16.72
CA TRP A 284 -5.56 -5.89 -15.37
C TRP A 284 -5.64 -4.40 -15.05
N ALA A 285 -6.80 -3.91 -14.66
CA ALA A 285 -6.98 -2.55 -14.22
C ALA A 285 -7.31 -2.52 -12.73
N TYR A 286 -6.66 -1.60 -12.03
CA TYR A 286 -6.86 -1.35 -10.61
C TYR A 286 -7.38 0.06 -10.43
N ASP A 287 -8.59 0.20 -9.90
CA ASP A 287 -9.24 1.46 -9.65
C ASP A 287 -8.62 2.16 -8.44
N ARG A 288 -8.39 3.46 -8.59
CA ARG A 288 -7.68 4.32 -7.64
C ARG A 288 -8.34 5.69 -7.63
N PRO A 289 -8.21 6.45 -6.52
CA PRO A 289 -8.46 7.88 -6.55
C PRO A 289 -7.61 8.52 -7.66
N GLY A 290 -8.26 9.04 -8.70
CA GLY A 290 -7.61 9.59 -9.90
C GLY A 290 -7.67 8.72 -11.16
N GLY A 291 -8.28 7.53 -11.10
CA GLY A 291 -8.55 6.65 -12.24
C GLY A 291 -7.74 5.36 -12.24
N TYR A 292 -7.99 4.52 -13.25
CA TYR A 292 -7.36 3.21 -13.37
C TYR A 292 -5.84 3.27 -13.57
N ARG A 293 -5.15 2.34 -12.90
CA ARG A 293 -3.80 1.89 -13.27
C ARG A 293 -3.89 0.58 -14.02
N ILE A 294 -3.26 0.49 -15.19
CA ILE A 294 -3.49 -0.60 -16.15
C ILE A 294 -2.20 -1.35 -16.44
N TYR A 295 -2.27 -2.68 -16.39
CA TYR A 295 -1.13 -3.58 -16.55
C TYR A 295 -1.41 -4.58 -17.66
N HIS A 296 -0.66 -4.49 -18.77
CA HIS A 296 -0.78 -5.43 -19.88
C HIS A 296 0.13 -6.63 -19.68
N LEU A 297 -0.43 -7.83 -19.83
CA LEU A 297 0.29 -9.09 -19.64
C LEU A 297 0.09 -10.01 -20.85
N SER A 298 1.14 -10.70 -21.26
CA SER A 298 1.11 -11.66 -22.38
C SER A 298 2.23 -12.70 -22.22
N PRO A 299 2.05 -13.93 -22.72
CA PRO A 299 3.07 -14.97 -22.61
C PRO A 299 4.20 -14.85 -23.65
N LEU A 300 4.08 -13.95 -24.64
CA LEU A 300 5.12 -13.63 -25.64
C LEU A 300 5.80 -14.85 -26.28
N ALA A 301 5.04 -15.60 -27.10
CA ALA A 301 5.42 -16.88 -27.71
C ALA A 301 5.79 -18.01 -26.71
N GLY A 302 5.77 -17.75 -25.40
CA GLY A 302 5.79 -18.77 -24.36
C GLY A 302 4.41 -19.40 -24.18
N VAL A 303 4.36 -20.57 -23.55
CA VAL A 303 3.10 -21.30 -23.30
C VAL A 303 2.65 -21.20 -21.84
N ASP A 304 3.59 -20.97 -20.91
CA ASP A 304 3.35 -21.17 -19.48
C ASP A 304 3.45 -19.89 -18.62
N ASP A 305 4.35 -18.95 -18.95
CA ASP A 305 4.64 -17.77 -18.11
C ASP A 305 4.07 -16.51 -18.74
N TRP A 306 3.42 -15.65 -17.94
CA TRP A 306 2.94 -14.35 -18.38
C TRP A 306 3.84 -13.22 -17.91
N TYR A 307 4.11 -12.28 -18.82
CA TYR A 307 5.04 -11.18 -18.59
C TYR A 307 4.32 -9.84 -18.68
N LEU A 308 4.72 -8.90 -17.84
CA LEU A 308 4.29 -7.50 -17.93
C LEU A 308 4.87 -6.86 -19.21
N GLN A 309 4.04 -6.10 -19.92
CA GLN A 309 4.37 -5.45 -21.19
C GLN A 309 4.52 -3.94 -21.01
N GLU A 310 5.38 -3.33 -21.82
CA GLU A 310 5.63 -1.88 -21.79
C GLU A 310 4.52 -1.08 -22.46
N ASN A 311 3.74 -1.72 -23.32
CA ASN A 311 2.53 -1.21 -23.95
C ASN A 311 1.75 -2.38 -24.58
N LEU A 312 0.50 -2.14 -24.96
CA LEU A 312 -0.37 -3.14 -25.56
C LEU A 312 0.12 -3.55 -26.97
N ALA A 313 0.69 -2.61 -27.73
CA ALA A 313 1.17 -2.85 -29.09
C ALA A 313 2.16 -4.02 -29.18
N ILE A 314 2.97 -4.28 -28.14
CA ILE A 314 3.97 -5.37 -28.15
C ILE A 314 3.36 -6.76 -28.44
N VAL A 315 2.06 -6.98 -28.25
CA VAL A 315 1.42 -8.28 -28.54
C VAL A 315 1.00 -8.45 -30.01
N TYR A 316 1.12 -7.40 -30.82
CA TYR A 316 0.83 -7.42 -32.25
C TYR A 316 1.97 -8.07 -33.05
N ARG A 317 1.60 -8.95 -34.01
CA ARG A 317 2.50 -9.82 -34.78
C ARG A 317 2.25 -9.83 -36.28
N CYS A 318 1.25 -9.11 -36.82
CA CYS A 318 1.12 -9.04 -38.29
C CYS A 318 2.38 -8.40 -38.90
N GLY A 319 2.99 -9.05 -39.89
CA GLY A 319 4.24 -8.60 -40.54
C GLY A 319 5.39 -9.59 -40.34
N SER A 320 6.61 -9.23 -40.74
CA SER A 320 7.78 -10.10 -40.50
C SER A 320 8.06 -10.23 -39.00
N TRP A 321 8.20 -11.47 -38.50
CA TRP A 321 8.43 -11.87 -37.10
C TRP A 321 9.52 -11.09 -36.32
N ASP A 322 10.44 -10.42 -37.03
CA ASP A 322 11.54 -9.64 -36.42
C ASP A 322 11.19 -8.18 -36.08
N ARG A 323 10.00 -7.68 -36.45
CA ARG A 323 9.64 -6.27 -36.27
C ARG A 323 8.71 -6.08 -35.08
N ASN A 324 9.29 -5.65 -33.95
CA ASN A 324 8.53 -5.01 -32.87
C ASN A 324 7.70 -3.85 -33.49
N PRO A 325 6.41 -3.67 -33.16
CA PRO A 325 5.63 -2.54 -33.67
C PRO A 325 6.31 -1.19 -33.45
N MET A 326 7.10 -1.02 -32.37
CA MET A 326 7.94 0.17 -32.16
C MET A 326 8.98 0.42 -33.27
N VAL A 327 9.42 -0.62 -33.97
CA VAL A 327 10.30 -0.55 -35.14
C VAL A 327 9.50 -0.38 -36.43
N ALA A 328 8.30 -0.95 -36.52
CA ALA A 328 7.39 -0.78 -37.66
C ALA A 328 6.79 0.64 -37.75
N ILE A 329 6.63 1.32 -36.61
CA ILE A 329 6.10 2.70 -36.48
C ILE A 329 7.21 3.76 -36.70
N SER A 330 8.31 3.38 -37.34
CA SER A 330 9.25 4.35 -37.90
C SER A 330 8.54 5.18 -38.98
N PRO A 331 8.69 6.52 -39.01
CA PRO A 331 8.05 7.39 -40.00
C PRO A 331 8.45 7.11 -41.46
N LEU A 332 9.35 6.15 -41.69
CA LEU A 332 9.87 5.74 -42.99
C LEU A 332 9.36 4.36 -43.48
N LEU A 333 8.55 3.64 -42.69
CA LEU A 333 8.04 2.31 -43.05
C LEU A 333 6.52 2.32 -43.32
N LEU A 334 6.12 1.67 -44.42
CA LEU A 334 4.78 1.66 -45.03
C LEU A 334 3.83 0.57 -44.47
N ASP A 335 4.23 -0.18 -43.45
CA ASP A 335 3.39 -1.24 -42.87
C ASP A 335 2.39 -0.65 -41.87
N VAL A 336 1.25 -0.23 -42.40
CA VAL A 336 0.13 0.32 -41.64
C VAL A 336 -0.43 -0.76 -40.70
N PRO A 337 -0.53 -0.53 -39.38
CA PRO A 337 -1.27 -1.41 -38.48
C PRO A 337 -2.71 -1.55 -39.00
N GLY A 338 -3.07 -2.75 -39.44
CA GLY A 338 -4.38 -3.03 -40.02
C GLY A 338 -5.50 -3.11 -38.98
N GLN A 339 -6.70 -3.50 -39.42
CA GLN A 339 -7.88 -3.72 -38.57
C GLN A 339 -7.59 -4.48 -37.26
N PRO A 340 -6.76 -5.55 -37.22
CA PRO A 340 -6.49 -6.24 -35.96
C PRO A 340 -5.82 -5.37 -34.89
N PHE A 341 -5.00 -4.39 -35.27
CA PHE A 341 -4.41 -3.46 -34.31
C PHE A 341 -5.46 -2.51 -33.72
N HIS A 342 -6.35 -2.00 -34.59
CA HIS A 342 -7.48 -1.18 -34.16
C HIS A 342 -8.38 -1.94 -33.18
N ASP A 343 -8.74 -3.18 -33.51
CA ASP A 343 -9.60 -4.03 -32.67
C ASP A 343 -8.92 -4.35 -31.32
N LEU A 344 -7.60 -4.56 -31.30
CA LEU A 344 -6.82 -4.75 -30.07
C LEU A 344 -6.96 -3.55 -29.13
N TYR A 345 -6.76 -2.33 -29.61
CA TYR A 345 -6.86 -1.13 -28.76
C TYR A 345 -8.31 -0.82 -28.40
N LEU A 346 -9.27 -0.95 -29.33
CA LEU A 346 -10.68 -0.79 -29.01
C LEU A 346 -11.14 -1.76 -27.93
N SER A 347 -10.61 -2.98 -27.88
CA SER A 347 -10.96 -3.94 -26.83
C SER A 347 -10.60 -3.49 -25.42
N ARG A 348 -9.80 -2.42 -25.25
CA ARG A 348 -9.42 -1.83 -23.95
C ARG A 348 -10.13 -0.51 -23.66
N MET A 349 -11.05 -0.07 -24.52
CA MET A 349 -11.78 1.20 -24.33
C MET A 349 -12.62 1.24 -23.06
N GLY A 350 -13.09 0.07 -22.57
CA GLY A 350 -13.84 -0.04 -21.32
C GLY A 350 -12.97 0.17 -20.08
N LEU A 351 -11.66 0.00 -20.18
CA LEU A 351 -10.72 0.27 -19.09
C LEU A 351 -10.30 1.74 -19.07
N ASP A 352 -9.96 2.29 -20.24
CA ASP A 352 -9.63 3.71 -20.37
C ASP A 352 -9.99 4.23 -21.78
N PRO A 353 -10.74 5.35 -21.89
CA PRO A 353 -11.12 5.92 -23.17
C PRO A 353 -9.93 6.36 -24.03
N ARG A 354 -8.74 6.53 -23.45
CA ARG A 354 -7.49 6.80 -24.18
C ARG A 354 -7.18 5.70 -25.20
N TYR A 355 -7.46 4.43 -24.91
CA TYR A 355 -7.23 3.35 -25.89
C TYR A 355 -8.08 3.50 -27.15
N ALA A 356 -9.31 4.00 -27.03
CA ALA A 356 -10.15 4.29 -28.20
C ALA A 356 -9.56 5.40 -29.08
N ARG A 357 -8.90 6.40 -28.49
CA ARG A 357 -8.18 7.44 -29.25
C ARG A 357 -7.02 6.84 -30.04
N ILE A 358 -6.21 5.99 -29.40
CA ILE A 358 -5.10 5.30 -30.06
C ILE A 358 -5.62 4.42 -31.21
N ALA A 359 -6.70 3.67 -30.98
CA ALA A 359 -7.33 2.83 -32.00
C ALA A 359 -7.78 3.65 -33.22
N ASN A 360 -8.46 4.78 -33.00
CA ASN A 360 -8.95 5.64 -34.06
C ASN A 360 -7.81 6.31 -34.84
N HIS A 361 -6.72 6.69 -34.16
CA HIS A 361 -5.52 7.19 -34.81
C HIS A 361 -4.84 6.12 -35.68
N ALA A 362 -4.83 4.85 -35.24
CA ALA A 362 -4.32 3.76 -36.06
C ALA A 362 -5.14 3.56 -37.35
N LEU A 363 -6.46 3.72 -37.31
CA LEU A 363 -7.31 3.61 -38.50
C LEU A 363 -7.06 4.77 -39.51
N SER A 364 -6.68 5.95 -39.01
CA SER A 364 -6.39 7.14 -39.84
C SER A 364 -5.12 7.03 -40.70
N LEU A 365 -4.31 5.99 -40.47
CA LEU A 365 -3.11 5.69 -41.26
C LEU A 365 -3.41 5.25 -42.70
N ILE A 366 -4.67 4.90 -42.99
CA ILE A 366 -5.13 4.61 -44.34
C ILE A 366 -5.31 5.93 -45.10
N GLY A 367 -4.22 6.45 -45.69
CA GLY A 367 -4.26 7.57 -46.64
C GLY A 367 -3.59 8.90 -46.21
N ASP A 368 -2.95 8.96 -45.05
CA ASP A 368 -2.24 10.16 -44.55
C ASP A 368 -0.75 9.87 -44.27
N ALA A 369 0.14 10.60 -44.96
CA ALA A 369 1.60 10.47 -44.83
C ALA A 369 2.14 10.89 -43.45
N PHE A 370 1.40 11.68 -42.67
CA PHE A 370 1.82 12.12 -41.33
C PHE A 370 1.18 11.33 -40.19
N ALA A 371 0.16 10.52 -40.45
CA ALA A 371 -0.54 9.75 -39.42
C ALA A 371 0.40 8.79 -38.66
N GLY A 372 1.49 8.31 -39.30
CA GLY A 372 2.49 7.45 -38.65
C GLY A 372 3.17 8.13 -37.46
N SER A 373 3.47 9.41 -37.58
CA SER A 373 4.10 10.20 -36.51
C SER A 373 3.16 10.39 -35.31
N ARG A 374 1.86 10.57 -35.55
CA ARG A 374 0.84 10.73 -34.50
C ARG A 374 0.61 9.44 -33.74
N LEU A 375 0.51 8.30 -34.44
CA LEU A 375 0.42 7.00 -33.76
C LEU A 375 1.70 6.70 -32.95
N ALA A 376 2.88 7.04 -33.49
CA ALA A 376 4.14 6.88 -32.76
C ALA A 376 4.17 7.67 -31.44
N GLU A 377 3.67 8.90 -31.48
CA GLU A 377 3.55 9.77 -30.31
C GLU A 377 2.59 9.17 -29.27
N GLU A 378 1.39 8.76 -29.69
CA GLU A 378 0.40 8.14 -28.81
C GLU A 378 0.92 6.85 -28.15
N LEU A 379 1.65 6.01 -28.89
CA LEU A 379 2.25 4.79 -28.34
C LEU A 379 3.45 5.06 -27.44
N THR A 380 4.10 6.21 -27.61
CA THR A 380 5.15 6.67 -26.70
C THR A 380 4.54 7.18 -25.40
N VAL A 381 3.46 7.97 -25.47
CA VAL A 381 2.64 8.32 -24.30
C VAL A 381 2.12 7.05 -23.64
N GLU A 382 1.69 6.07 -24.44
CA GLU A 382 1.18 4.80 -23.93
C GLU A 382 2.26 3.97 -23.20
N ARG A 383 3.51 4.17 -23.57
CA ARG A 383 4.62 3.51 -22.90
C ARG A 383 4.97 4.20 -21.59
N GLU A 384 4.85 5.52 -21.53
CA GLU A 384 5.23 6.32 -20.37
C GLU A 384 4.31 6.06 -19.17
N TRP A 385 2.99 6.19 -19.33
CA TRP A 385 2.05 5.85 -18.25
C TRP A 385 2.10 4.35 -17.85
N THR A 386 2.33 3.39 -18.77
CA THR A 386 2.52 1.96 -18.45
C THR A 386 3.81 1.74 -17.67
N TRP A 387 4.86 2.51 -17.98
CA TRP A 387 6.11 2.52 -17.21
C TRP A 387 5.85 3.00 -15.78
N GLN A 388 5.15 4.12 -15.62
CA GLN A 388 4.80 4.69 -14.32
C GLN A 388 3.92 3.74 -13.48
N ASP A 389 2.98 3.05 -14.13
CA ASP A 389 2.15 2.02 -13.47
C ASP A 389 2.98 0.81 -13.05
N GLY A 390 3.82 0.29 -13.96
CA GLY A 390 4.73 -0.83 -13.64
C GLY A 390 5.69 -0.49 -12.51
N GLU A 391 6.26 0.71 -12.51
CA GLU A 391 7.11 1.21 -11.43
C GLU A 391 6.31 1.29 -10.12
N TYR A 392 5.11 1.89 -10.14
CA TYR A 392 4.24 1.94 -8.96
C TYR A 392 4.00 0.55 -8.36
N ALA A 393 3.64 -0.44 -9.18
CA ALA A 393 3.37 -1.80 -8.69
C ALA A 393 4.60 -2.48 -8.09
N ILE A 394 5.80 -2.27 -8.66
CA ILE A 394 7.02 -3.00 -8.29
C ILE A 394 7.83 -2.29 -7.22
N SER A 395 7.96 -0.96 -7.29
CA SER A 395 8.87 -0.18 -6.46
C SER A 395 8.22 0.43 -5.22
N THR A 396 6.88 0.47 -5.15
CA THR A 396 6.15 1.08 -4.03
C THR A 396 5.40 0.05 -3.17
N VAL A 397 4.59 0.52 -2.21
CA VAL A 397 3.59 -0.29 -1.50
C VAL A 397 2.23 -0.06 -2.16
N PRO A 398 1.84 -0.84 -3.17
CA PRO A 398 0.66 -0.58 -3.98
C PRO A 398 -0.63 -1.14 -3.34
N GLU A 399 -0.67 -1.29 -2.03
CA GLU A 399 -1.88 -1.79 -1.36
C GLU A 399 -3.01 -0.74 -1.43
N ARG A 400 -4.24 -1.20 -1.20
CA ARG A 400 -5.42 -0.37 -1.00
C ARG A 400 -6.50 -1.12 -0.22
N PRO A 401 -7.46 -0.41 0.36
CA PRO A 401 -8.69 -1.02 0.87
C PRO A 401 -9.48 -1.74 -0.21
N ALA A 402 -10.15 -2.82 0.18
CA ALA A 402 -11.03 -3.60 -0.67
C ALA A 402 -12.43 -2.97 -0.75
N VAL A 403 -12.51 -1.79 -1.36
CA VAL A 403 -13.76 -1.06 -1.64
C VAL A 403 -13.90 -0.79 -3.13
N ASP A 404 -15.12 -0.76 -3.62
CA ASP A 404 -15.47 -0.18 -4.92
C ASP A 404 -15.52 1.34 -4.78
N LEU A 405 -14.92 2.11 -5.68
CA LEU A 405 -14.80 3.58 -5.60
C LEU A 405 -16.08 4.28 -6.08
N SER A 406 -17.20 3.91 -5.46
CA SER A 406 -18.52 4.42 -5.80
C SER A 406 -18.99 5.57 -4.90
N VAL A 407 -18.33 5.81 -3.77
CA VAL A 407 -18.69 6.82 -2.76
C VAL A 407 -17.62 7.90 -2.72
N ASP A 408 -17.98 9.09 -3.19
CA ASP A 408 -17.16 10.28 -3.01
C ASP A 408 -17.36 10.87 -1.61
N PHE A 409 -16.29 11.47 -1.09
CA PHE A 409 -16.34 12.14 0.21
C PHE A 409 -15.28 13.23 0.34
N ALA A 410 -15.61 14.25 1.13
CA ALA A 410 -14.69 15.29 1.54
C ALA A 410 -14.22 15.05 2.99
N LEU A 411 -13.01 15.52 3.32
CA LEU A 411 -12.43 15.40 4.67
C LEU A 411 -11.86 16.73 5.17
N GLU A 412 -11.91 16.91 6.48
CA GLU A 412 -11.14 17.92 7.19
C GLU A 412 -10.57 17.38 8.50
N TRP A 413 -9.48 18.01 8.94
CA TRP A 413 -8.79 17.69 10.17
C TRP A 413 -8.91 18.85 11.15
N LEU A 414 -9.28 18.57 12.40
CA LEU A 414 -9.27 19.57 13.47
C LEU A 414 -8.48 19.06 14.67
N GLN A 415 -7.51 19.83 15.12
CA GLN A 415 -6.61 19.47 16.22
C GLN A 415 -6.85 20.34 17.45
N PHE A 416 -7.08 19.67 18.58
CA PHE A 416 -7.26 20.27 19.91
C PHE A 416 -6.36 19.56 20.92
N ARG A 417 -5.99 20.23 22.01
CA ARG A 417 -5.21 19.59 23.08
C ARG A 417 -6.03 18.44 23.68
N ALA A 418 -5.44 17.25 23.76
CA ALA A 418 -6.12 16.12 24.39
C ALA A 418 -6.19 16.32 25.91
N PRO A 419 -7.13 15.64 26.62
CA PRO A 419 -7.17 15.65 28.08
C PRO A 419 -5.91 15.07 28.74
N ARG A 420 -5.17 14.20 28.01
CA ARG A 420 -3.92 13.61 28.47
C ARG A 420 -2.74 14.52 28.09
N PRO A 421 -1.84 14.83 29.04
CA PRO A 421 -0.66 15.64 28.76
C PRO A 421 0.20 15.07 27.62
N GLY A 422 0.77 15.96 26.81
CA GLY A 422 1.65 15.58 25.70
C GLY A 422 0.95 14.96 24.49
N LEU A 423 -0.39 14.91 24.46
CA LEU A 423 -1.16 14.42 23.32
C LEU A 423 -2.05 15.52 22.73
N THR A 424 -2.26 15.42 21.44
CA THR A 424 -3.19 16.24 20.65
C THR A 424 -4.30 15.35 20.14
N ARG A 425 -5.55 15.75 20.39
CA ARG A 425 -6.74 15.13 19.84
C ARG A 425 -6.92 15.60 18.40
N VAL A 426 -6.78 14.68 17.46
CA VAL A 426 -7.07 14.90 16.05
C VAL A 426 -8.47 14.38 15.77
N TRP A 427 -9.34 15.27 15.29
CA TRP A 427 -10.64 14.92 14.74
C TRP A 427 -10.52 14.81 13.23
N LEU A 428 -11.04 13.71 12.71
CA LEU A 428 -11.39 13.51 11.32
C LEU A 428 -12.89 13.82 11.20
N ASN A 429 -13.23 14.88 10.47
CA ASN A 429 -14.60 15.11 10.03
C ASN A 429 -14.67 14.84 8.53
N GLY A 430 -15.66 14.08 8.11
CA GLY A 430 -15.92 13.81 6.71
C GLY A 430 -17.37 14.07 6.34
N LEU A 431 -17.62 14.22 5.05
CA LEU A 431 -18.94 14.28 4.47
C LEU A 431 -18.95 13.33 3.28
N ALA A 432 -19.66 12.21 3.39
CA ALA A 432 -19.81 11.23 2.32
C ALA A 432 -21.10 11.49 1.55
N GLU A 433 -21.06 11.28 0.23
CA GLU A 433 -22.24 11.36 -0.63
C GLU A 433 -23.26 10.28 -0.24
N ALA A 434 -24.47 10.69 0.13
CA ALA A 434 -25.48 9.76 0.64
C ALA A 434 -26.14 8.92 -0.46
N SER A 435 -26.29 9.47 -1.67
CA SER A 435 -26.89 8.80 -2.84
C SER A 435 -26.11 7.55 -3.28
N ALA A 436 -24.81 7.50 -3.00
CA ALA A 436 -23.95 6.36 -3.29
C ALA A 436 -24.14 5.18 -2.30
N LEU A 437 -24.74 5.44 -1.14
CA LEU A 437 -24.97 4.47 -0.07
C LEU A 437 -26.39 3.88 -0.15
N GLN A 438 -26.54 2.62 0.28
CA GLN A 438 -27.83 1.93 0.29
C GLN A 438 -28.47 1.98 1.69
N PRO A 439 -29.60 2.69 1.84
CA PRO A 439 -30.36 2.63 3.08
C PRO A 439 -31.10 1.29 3.20
N VAL A 440 -31.35 0.88 4.44
CA VAL A 440 -32.28 -0.20 4.76
C VAL A 440 -33.44 0.38 5.55
N GLU A 441 -34.66 0.18 5.08
CA GLU A 441 -35.85 0.60 5.81
C GLU A 441 -35.97 -0.20 7.12
N LYS A 442 -36.01 0.49 8.26
CA LYS A 442 -36.19 -0.08 9.58
C LYS A 442 -37.12 0.80 10.40
N GLU A 443 -38.22 0.21 10.86
CA GLU A 443 -39.22 0.90 11.70
C GLU A 443 -39.78 2.19 11.07
N GLY A 444 -39.88 2.23 9.73
CA GLY A 444 -40.36 3.39 8.97
C GLY A 444 -39.35 4.51 8.76
N GLN A 445 -38.07 4.27 9.09
CA GLN A 445 -36.95 5.16 8.80
C GLN A 445 -35.97 4.48 7.85
N ASP A 446 -35.29 5.27 7.03
CA ASP A 446 -34.19 4.79 6.20
C ASP A 446 -32.89 4.83 7.02
N VAL A 447 -32.26 3.67 7.17
CA VAL A 447 -31.05 3.52 7.99
C VAL A 447 -29.85 3.24 7.10
N TYR A 448 -28.94 4.21 7.05
CA TYR A 448 -27.62 4.07 6.43
C TYR A 448 -26.65 3.49 7.44
N ARG A 449 -25.99 2.38 7.09
CA ARG A 449 -24.92 1.82 7.93
C ARG A 449 -23.58 2.00 7.24
N VAL A 450 -22.74 2.83 7.82
CA VAL A 450 -21.43 3.15 7.27
C VAL A 450 -20.34 2.59 8.18
N GLN A 451 -19.40 1.88 7.55
CA GLN A 451 -18.15 1.45 8.16
C GLN A 451 -17.05 2.44 7.78
N ILE A 452 -16.23 2.78 8.76
CA ILE A 452 -15.06 3.62 8.60
C ILE A 452 -13.87 2.85 9.15
N VAL A 453 -12.81 2.78 8.36
CA VAL A 453 -11.50 2.33 8.81
C VAL A 453 -10.52 3.47 8.67
N TRP A 454 -10.00 3.94 9.81
CA TRP A 454 -8.95 4.94 9.83
C TRP A 454 -7.66 4.33 10.34
N THR A 455 -6.61 4.40 9.53
CA THR A 455 -5.26 3.98 9.88
C THR A 455 -4.31 5.16 10.02
N LEU A 456 -3.38 5.02 10.94
CA LEU A 456 -2.33 6.01 11.21
C LEU A 456 -1.00 5.30 11.38
N LEU A 457 0.02 5.81 10.69
CA LEU A 457 1.38 5.31 10.73
C LEU A 457 2.33 6.49 10.93
N ASP A 458 3.21 6.43 11.94
CA ASP A 458 4.23 7.47 12.12
C ASP A 458 5.36 7.38 11.09
N GLU A 459 6.22 8.40 11.05
CA GLU A 459 7.39 8.42 10.15
C GLU A 459 8.35 7.23 10.37
N THR A 460 8.43 6.71 11.60
CA THR A 460 9.28 5.54 11.88
C THR A 460 8.69 4.25 11.33
N GLY A 461 7.37 4.20 11.10
CA GLY A 461 6.63 3.01 10.73
C GLY A 461 6.39 2.04 11.88
N LEU A 462 6.80 2.37 13.12
CA LEU A 462 6.63 1.49 14.29
C LEU A 462 5.35 1.80 15.05
N PHE A 463 4.92 3.06 15.08
CA PHE A 463 3.62 3.41 15.63
C PHE A 463 2.57 3.20 14.56
N TYR A 464 1.75 2.18 14.74
CA TYR A 464 0.60 1.89 13.90
C TYR A 464 -0.67 1.88 14.74
N ARG A 465 -1.72 2.53 14.24
CA ARG A 465 -3.05 2.51 14.86
C ARG A 465 -4.11 2.21 13.82
N PHE A 466 -4.83 1.11 14.04
CA PHE A 466 -6.01 0.70 13.29
C PHE A 466 -7.26 1.07 14.08
N ILE A 467 -8.13 1.90 13.51
CA ILE A 467 -9.32 2.43 14.19
C ILE A 467 -10.56 2.10 13.34
N PRO A 468 -11.10 0.88 13.44
CA PRO A 468 -12.37 0.54 12.82
C PRO A 468 -13.51 1.22 13.59
N SER A 469 -14.57 1.57 12.88
CA SER A 469 -15.79 2.14 13.42
C SER A 469 -16.95 1.80 12.51
N SER A 470 -18.12 1.64 13.08
CA SER A 470 -19.38 1.64 12.33
C SER A 470 -20.35 2.58 13.02
N PHE A 471 -21.25 3.19 12.26
CA PHE A 471 -22.35 3.95 12.82
C PHE A 471 -23.58 3.82 11.91
N ASP A 472 -24.74 3.92 12.54
CA ASP A 472 -26.04 3.90 11.87
C ASP A 472 -26.59 5.33 11.86
N ALA A 473 -27.04 5.79 10.71
CA ALA A 473 -27.72 7.07 10.55
C ALA A 473 -29.14 6.81 10.06
N ALA A 474 -30.11 7.07 10.95
CA ALA A 474 -31.53 6.95 10.65
C ALA A 474 -32.09 8.31 10.23
N VAL A 475 -32.80 8.34 9.12
CA VAL A 475 -33.41 9.55 8.55
C VAL A 475 -34.86 9.27 8.12
N ASP A 476 -35.68 10.33 8.11
CA ASP A 476 -37.09 10.25 7.74
C ASP A 476 -37.25 10.29 6.21
N GLY A 477 -36.93 9.17 5.56
CA GLY A 477 -36.90 9.02 4.10
C GLY A 477 -35.48 8.97 3.52
N PRO A 478 -35.30 8.51 2.27
CA PRO A 478 -33.97 8.40 1.68
C PRO A 478 -33.41 9.80 1.43
N LEU A 479 -32.12 9.95 1.72
CA LEU A 479 -31.38 11.17 1.41
C LEU A 479 -31.29 11.35 -0.11
N ASP A 480 -31.44 12.59 -0.57
CA ASP A 480 -31.29 12.95 -1.97
C ASP A 480 -29.81 13.10 -2.39
N ASP A 481 -29.59 13.41 -3.66
CA ASP A 481 -28.25 13.51 -4.25
C ASP A 481 -27.44 14.72 -3.72
N GLU A 482 -28.08 15.69 -3.06
CA GLU A 482 -27.41 16.86 -2.48
C GLU A 482 -27.10 16.69 -0.99
N ALA A 483 -27.74 15.72 -0.33
CA ALA A 483 -27.51 15.41 1.06
C ALA A 483 -26.23 14.59 1.29
N GLY A 484 -25.44 15.01 2.28
CA GLY A 484 -24.22 14.33 2.70
C GLY A 484 -24.35 13.72 4.09
N LEU A 485 -23.75 12.54 4.27
CA LEU A 485 -23.67 11.88 5.57
C LEU A 485 -22.40 12.30 6.31
N SER A 486 -22.58 12.90 7.49
CA SER A 486 -21.46 13.35 8.33
C SER A 486 -20.73 12.17 8.98
N LEU A 487 -19.42 12.08 8.73
CA LEU A 487 -18.50 11.09 9.28
C LEU A 487 -17.65 11.74 10.36
N ARG A 488 -17.52 11.11 11.53
CA ARG A 488 -16.68 11.65 12.61
C ARG A 488 -15.90 10.58 13.34
N LYS A 489 -14.61 10.81 13.49
CA LYS A 489 -13.74 10.01 14.35
C LYS A 489 -12.68 10.88 14.99
N SER A 490 -12.16 10.46 16.15
CA SER A 490 -11.01 11.13 16.75
C SER A 490 -10.01 10.17 17.35
N ALA A 491 -8.77 10.63 17.41
CA ALA A 491 -7.66 9.92 18.00
C ALA A 491 -6.79 10.91 18.78
N ASP A 492 -6.44 10.55 20.02
CA ASP A 492 -5.41 11.26 20.78
C ASP A 492 -4.05 10.71 20.33
N LEU A 493 -3.20 11.60 19.79
CA LEU A 493 -1.92 11.27 19.16
C LEU A 493 -0.79 12.14 19.74
N PRO A 494 0.42 11.60 19.90
CA PRO A 494 1.61 12.43 20.13
C PRO A 494 1.85 13.42 18.98
N PRO A 495 2.58 14.53 19.22
CA PRO A 495 3.05 15.39 18.15
C PRO A 495 3.99 14.64 17.20
N GLY A 496 3.87 14.93 15.90
CA GLY A 496 4.65 14.27 14.85
C GLY A 496 3.90 14.22 13.52
N THR A 497 4.56 13.71 12.48
CA THR A 497 3.90 13.47 11.18
C THR A 497 3.39 12.05 11.13
N TYR A 498 2.18 11.89 10.61
CA TYR A 498 1.53 10.60 10.43
C TYR A 498 1.07 10.46 8.99
N ARG A 499 1.41 9.34 8.36
CA ARG A 499 0.71 8.87 7.16
C ARG A 499 -0.62 8.29 7.59
N TRP A 500 -1.69 8.70 6.94
CA TRP A 500 -3.03 8.25 7.22
C TRP A 500 -3.67 7.63 5.98
N MET A 501 -4.59 6.71 6.22
CA MET A 501 -5.51 6.20 5.21
C MET A 501 -6.89 6.07 5.85
N LEU A 502 -7.91 6.54 5.15
CA LEU A 502 -9.31 6.40 5.51
C LEU A 502 -10.02 5.59 4.43
N ALA A 503 -10.68 4.51 4.81
CA ALA A 503 -11.64 3.80 3.98
C ALA A 503 -13.04 3.97 4.56
N ILE A 504 -14.01 4.20 3.68
CA ILE A 504 -15.42 4.26 3.99
C ILE A 504 -16.09 3.18 3.15
N SER A 505 -16.98 2.40 3.77
CA SER A 505 -17.77 1.41 3.05
C SER A 505 -19.20 1.38 3.55
N ASP A 506 -20.10 1.10 2.62
CA ASP A 506 -21.49 0.79 2.88
C ASP A 506 -21.59 -0.64 3.43
N ALA A 507 -21.96 -0.76 4.70
CA ALA A 507 -22.09 -2.07 5.34
C ALA A 507 -23.45 -2.72 5.09
N ASN A 508 -24.39 -2.02 4.46
CA ASN A 508 -25.65 -2.58 3.98
C ASN A 508 -25.47 -3.18 2.57
N SER A 509 -24.49 -2.71 1.80
CA SER A 509 -24.14 -3.33 0.53
C SER A 509 -23.67 -4.76 0.78
N THR A 510 -24.48 -5.75 0.41
CA THR A 510 -24.02 -7.12 0.38
C THR A 510 -23.07 -7.25 -0.79
N ALA A 511 -21.84 -7.68 -0.54
CA ALA A 511 -21.06 -8.35 -1.57
C ALA A 511 -21.90 -9.55 -2.01
N ASP A 512 -22.55 -9.49 -3.18
CA ASP A 512 -23.52 -10.48 -3.65
C ASP A 512 -22.82 -11.80 -4.04
N GLY A 513 -22.13 -12.45 -3.10
CA GLY A 513 -21.56 -13.80 -3.20
C GLY A 513 -20.56 -14.07 -4.35
N GLN A 514 -20.31 -13.09 -5.22
CA GLN A 514 -19.53 -13.20 -6.46
C GLN A 514 -18.19 -12.46 -6.41
N GLY A 515 -17.74 -12.06 -5.21
CA GLY A 515 -16.50 -11.30 -5.06
C GLY A 515 -16.64 -9.80 -5.35
N GLU A 516 -17.87 -9.28 -5.38
CA GLU A 516 -18.11 -7.84 -5.46
C GLU A 516 -17.61 -7.13 -4.20
N LYS A 517 -16.92 -6.00 -4.38
CA LYS A 517 -16.41 -5.17 -3.28
C LYS A 517 -17.55 -4.37 -2.69
N ALA A 518 -17.48 -4.09 -1.39
CA ALA A 518 -18.43 -3.17 -0.77
C ALA A 518 -18.33 -1.80 -1.43
N ARG A 519 -19.49 -1.17 -1.69
CA ARG A 519 -19.55 0.21 -2.15
C ARG A 519 -18.83 1.11 -1.17
N GLY A 520 -17.98 2.01 -1.63
CA GLY A 520 -17.18 2.80 -0.73
C GLY A 520 -16.25 3.78 -1.41
N GLY A 521 -15.23 4.18 -0.65
CA GLY A 521 -14.20 5.07 -1.13
C GLY A 521 -13.03 5.06 -0.15
N TYR A 522 -11.86 5.46 -0.62
CA TYR A 522 -10.74 5.66 0.28
C TYR A 522 -9.88 6.85 -0.12
N ALA A 523 -9.22 7.42 0.88
CA ALA A 523 -8.28 8.52 0.73
C ALA A 523 -7.09 8.29 1.65
N GLY A 524 -5.96 8.90 1.31
CA GLY A 524 -4.77 8.84 2.14
C GLY A 524 -3.89 10.05 1.92
N GLY A 525 -2.97 10.26 2.84
CA GLY A 525 -2.04 11.38 2.80
C GLY A 525 -1.20 11.43 4.06
N ASP A 526 -0.61 12.59 4.31
CA ASP A 526 0.15 12.84 5.52
C ASP A 526 -0.54 13.94 6.34
N VAL A 527 -0.45 13.87 7.67
CA VAL A 527 -0.98 14.88 8.60
C VAL A 527 0.07 15.18 9.67
N VAL A 528 0.31 16.48 9.90
CA VAL A 528 1.21 16.94 10.96
C VAL A 528 0.39 17.20 12.22
N VAL A 529 0.63 16.41 13.26
CA VAL A 529 0.04 16.59 14.59
C VAL A 529 0.87 17.58 15.37
N ARG A 530 0.27 18.73 15.69
CA ARG A 530 0.94 19.85 16.36
C ARG A 530 1.13 19.56 17.85
N ASP A 531 2.23 20.04 18.40
CA ASP A 531 2.40 20.15 19.84
C ASP A 531 1.61 21.34 20.37
N LEU A 532 0.43 21.05 20.94
CA LEU A 532 -0.41 22.04 21.58
C LEU A 532 -0.10 22.19 23.08
N GLY A 533 0.91 21.50 23.61
CA GLY A 533 1.31 21.46 25.03
C GLY A 533 2.49 22.35 25.41
N THR A 534 2.91 23.26 24.53
CA THR A 534 4.09 24.14 24.71
C THR A 534 3.93 25.16 25.85
N ASP A 535 4.96 25.95 26.15
CA ASP A 535 4.89 27.02 27.16
C ASP A 535 4.35 28.36 26.62
N LEU A 536 4.34 28.54 25.29
CA LEU A 536 3.88 29.77 24.65
C LEU A 536 2.37 29.69 24.33
N PRO A 537 1.67 30.84 24.24
CA PRO A 537 0.30 30.88 23.75
C PRO A 537 0.18 30.19 22.39
N VAL A 538 -0.76 29.23 22.30
CA VAL A 538 -1.00 28.46 21.07
C VAL A 538 -2.48 28.28 20.83
N LEU A 539 -2.88 28.29 19.56
CA LEU A 539 -4.25 28.20 19.09
C LEU A 539 -4.52 26.81 18.49
N SER A 540 -5.65 26.19 18.85
CA SER A 540 -6.16 24.99 18.18
C SER A 540 -6.54 25.27 16.73
N ASP A 541 -6.98 24.24 16.01
CA ASP A 541 -7.72 24.50 14.76
C ASP A 541 -9.05 25.19 15.06
N VAL A 542 -9.61 25.80 14.01
CA VAL A 542 -10.86 26.55 14.08
C VAL A 542 -11.95 25.71 13.42
N ALA A 543 -12.92 25.25 14.23
CA ALA A 543 -14.09 24.54 13.74
C ALA A 543 -15.13 25.55 13.23
N VAL A 544 -15.70 25.31 12.06
CA VAL A 544 -16.75 26.15 11.44
C VAL A 544 -17.96 25.27 11.19
N SER A 545 -19.15 25.76 11.57
CA SER A 545 -20.43 25.07 11.41
C SER A 545 -21.50 26.05 10.96
N ALA A 546 -22.41 25.60 10.09
CA ALA A 546 -23.56 26.38 9.65
C ALA A 546 -24.56 26.63 10.79
N ASP A 547 -24.66 25.68 11.71
CA ASP A 547 -25.56 25.75 12.86
C ASP A 547 -24.83 25.49 14.20
N SER A 548 -25.55 25.72 15.30
CA SER A 548 -25.10 25.40 16.66
C SER A 548 -25.76 24.14 17.21
N VAL A 549 -26.09 23.20 16.33
CA VAL A 549 -26.61 21.88 16.70
C VAL A 549 -25.65 20.81 16.22
N GLY A 550 -25.74 19.59 16.76
CA GLY A 550 -24.95 18.47 16.24
C GLY A 550 -24.17 17.68 17.28
N ALA A 551 -23.60 16.57 16.79
CA ALA A 551 -22.94 15.56 17.61
C ALA A 551 -21.47 15.87 17.93
N TRP A 552 -20.85 16.84 17.26
CA TRP A 552 -19.46 17.20 17.57
C TRP A 552 -19.43 18.09 18.82
N SER A 553 -18.77 17.58 19.86
CA SER A 553 -18.67 18.25 21.15
C SER A 553 -17.24 18.14 21.69
N PRO A 554 -16.40 19.19 21.55
CA PRO A 554 -15.03 19.18 22.05
C PRO A 554 -15.02 19.31 23.58
N THR A 555 -16.10 19.87 24.15
CA THR A 555 -16.32 20.05 25.58
C THR A 555 -17.81 20.08 25.88
N ALA A 556 -18.19 19.77 27.12
CA ALA A 556 -19.56 19.88 27.57
C ALA A 556 -20.14 21.29 27.33
N GLY A 557 -21.37 21.35 26.81
CA GLY A 557 -22.11 22.58 26.54
C GLY A 557 -21.88 23.20 25.16
N ILE A 558 -21.03 22.60 24.33
CA ILE A 558 -20.83 23.01 22.93
C ILE A 558 -21.17 21.83 22.03
N SER A 559 -22.07 22.08 21.09
CA SER A 559 -22.54 21.14 20.09
C SER A 559 -22.55 21.86 18.76
N LEU A 560 -21.67 21.44 17.85
CA LEU A 560 -21.63 21.95 16.47
C LEU A 560 -21.68 20.77 15.50
N ASN A 561 -21.83 21.10 14.22
CA ASN A 561 -21.76 20.15 13.12
C ASN A 561 -20.69 20.58 12.09
N PRO A 562 -19.40 20.65 12.46
CA PRO A 562 -18.37 21.04 11.51
C PRO A 562 -18.30 20.06 10.33
N THR A 563 -18.24 20.62 9.13
CA THR A 563 -18.16 19.89 7.86
C THR A 563 -17.00 20.41 7.03
N PRO A 564 -16.37 19.56 6.20
CA PRO A 564 -15.30 19.98 5.28
C PRO A 564 -15.70 21.13 4.34
N ALA A 565 -16.99 21.29 4.05
CA ALA A 565 -17.51 22.35 3.19
C ALA A 565 -17.47 23.73 3.86
N ARG A 566 -17.49 23.78 5.21
CA ARG A 566 -17.41 25.00 6.03
C ARG A 566 -18.38 26.09 5.56
N LEU A 567 -19.61 25.67 5.31
CA LEU A 567 -20.69 26.52 4.83
C LEU A 567 -21.23 27.40 5.96
N THR A 568 -21.70 28.60 5.60
CA THR A 568 -22.70 29.31 6.40
C THR A 568 -24.04 28.59 6.32
N GLY A 569 -24.91 28.80 7.31
CA GLY A 569 -26.32 28.46 7.18
C GLY A 569 -27.01 29.31 6.10
N ASP A 570 -28.24 28.94 5.75
CA ASP A 570 -29.06 29.63 4.75
C ASP A 570 -29.36 31.09 5.16
N ASP A 571 -29.27 31.40 6.45
CA ASP A 571 -29.38 32.75 7.02
C ASP A 571 -28.08 33.56 6.91
N GLY A 572 -27.03 33.01 6.30
CA GLY A 572 -25.70 33.61 6.19
C GLY A 572 -24.91 33.61 7.50
N VAL A 573 -25.32 32.84 8.51
CA VAL A 573 -24.65 32.77 9.81
C VAL A 573 -23.65 31.62 9.85
N ALA A 574 -22.51 31.84 10.49
CA ALA A 574 -21.55 30.79 10.82
C ALA A 574 -21.28 30.76 12.34
N PHE A 575 -21.18 29.55 12.88
CA PHE A 575 -20.73 29.28 14.24
C PHE A 575 -19.27 28.83 14.21
N ILE A 576 -18.45 29.47 15.00
CA ILE A 576 -17.00 29.24 15.03
C ILE A 576 -16.57 28.85 16.44
N TYR A 577 -15.78 27.80 16.55
CA TYR A 577 -15.17 27.36 17.79
C TYR A 577 -13.66 27.20 17.68
N TYR A 578 -12.95 27.65 18.71
CA TYR A 578 -11.51 27.45 18.86
C TYR A 578 -11.09 27.46 20.33
N GLU A 579 -9.90 26.94 20.60
CA GLU A 579 -9.29 26.87 21.91
C GLU A 579 -7.93 27.57 21.91
N VAL A 580 -7.70 28.39 22.93
CA VAL A 580 -6.42 29.05 23.20
C VAL A 580 -5.82 28.44 24.45
N TYR A 581 -4.55 28.06 24.36
CA TYR A 581 -3.83 27.48 25.47
C TYR A 581 -2.68 28.38 25.90
N ASN A 582 -2.22 28.20 27.14
CA ASN A 582 -1.03 28.85 27.72
C ASN A 582 -1.07 30.39 27.75
N LEU A 583 -2.28 30.97 27.83
CA LEU A 583 -2.42 32.38 28.18
C LEU A 583 -2.04 32.62 29.64
N THR A 584 -1.57 33.83 29.97
CA THR A 584 -1.32 34.23 31.36
C THR A 584 -2.59 34.03 32.21
N PRO A 585 -2.58 33.17 33.25
CA PRO A 585 -3.79 32.85 34.02
C PRO A 585 -4.40 34.10 34.67
N GLY A 586 -5.70 34.33 34.43
CA GLY A 586 -6.40 35.54 34.90
C GLY A 586 -6.03 36.83 34.16
N GLY A 587 -5.11 36.78 33.20
CA GLY A 587 -4.68 37.92 32.39
C GLY A 587 -5.71 38.32 31.33
N MET A 588 -5.58 39.54 30.83
CA MET A 588 -6.37 40.01 29.69
C MET A 588 -5.75 39.53 28.38
N TYR A 589 -6.59 39.21 27.40
CA TYR A 589 -6.16 38.89 26.03
C TYR A 589 -7.06 39.59 25.02
N GLU A 590 -6.63 39.65 23.77
CA GLU A 590 -7.38 40.14 22.63
C GLU A 590 -7.41 39.06 21.55
N THR A 591 -8.59 38.71 21.04
CA THR A 591 -8.73 37.87 19.84
C THR A 591 -9.01 38.76 18.64
N ARG A 592 -8.34 38.50 17.52
CA ARG A 592 -8.63 39.11 16.23
C ARG A 592 -9.01 38.03 15.21
N VAL A 593 -10.16 38.21 14.56
CA VAL A 593 -10.71 37.37 13.50
C VAL A 593 -10.80 38.21 12.23
N VAL A 594 -10.11 37.79 11.18
CA VAL A 594 -10.13 38.45 9.87
C VAL A 594 -10.71 37.48 8.84
N LEU A 595 -11.66 37.94 8.02
CA LEU A 595 -12.23 37.23 6.89
C LEU A 595 -11.91 38.01 5.61
N GLN A 596 -11.13 37.41 4.73
CA GLN A 596 -10.69 38.01 3.47
C GLN A 596 -11.36 37.28 2.29
N PRO A 597 -12.22 37.95 1.50
CA PRO A 597 -12.78 37.35 0.29
C PRO A 597 -11.67 37.01 -0.72
N GLU A 598 -11.75 35.82 -1.34
CA GLU A 598 -10.77 35.37 -2.34
C GLU A 598 -10.79 36.19 -3.63
N ASP A 599 -11.98 36.57 -4.12
CA ASP A 599 -12.16 37.35 -5.34
C ASP A 599 -11.79 38.84 -5.19
N GLY A 600 -11.25 39.22 -4.04
CA GLY A 600 -11.02 40.60 -3.65
C GLY A 600 -12.30 41.29 -3.19
N GLY A 601 -12.16 42.24 -2.26
CA GLY A 601 -13.31 42.92 -1.66
C GLY A 601 -13.01 43.42 -0.25
N PRO A 602 -14.00 44.05 0.42
CA PRO A 602 -13.83 44.51 1.79
C PRO A 602 -13.64 43.31 2.74
N SER A 603 -12.57 43.33 3.52
CA SER A 603 -12.34 42.35 4.58
C SER A 603 -13.23 42.65 5.79
N PHE A 604 -13.73 41.61 6.44
CA PHE A 604 -14.29 41.72 7.77
C PHE A 604 -13.16 41.52 8.81
N ASP A 605 -13.02 42.45 9.75
CA ASP A 605 -11.96 42.44 10.77
C ASP A 605 -12.58 42.75 12.13
N LEU A 606 -12.64 41.74 12.99
CA LEU A 606 -13.23 41.81 14.31
C LEU A 606 -12.16 41.57 15.36
N SER A 607 -12.01 42.53 16.28
CA SER A 607 -11.17 42.37 17.48
C SER A 607 -12.02 42.52 18.73
N TYR A 608 -11.86 41.62 19.69
CA TYR A 608 -12.55 41.69 20.98
C TYR A 608 -11.65 41.24 22.14
N PRO A 609 -11.78 41.88 23.31
CA PRO A 609 -11.03 41.50 24.50
C PRO A 609 -11.67 40.30 25.22
N GLY A 610 -10.87 39.60 26.03
CA GLY A 610 -11.33 38.58 26.97
C GLY A 610 -10.42 38.48 28.19
N THR A 611 -10.84 37.68 29.18
CA THR A 611 -10.02 37.36 30.36
C THR A 611 -9.76 35.87 30.38
N ALA A 612 -8.47 35.48 30.45
CA ALA A 612 -8.06 34.10 30.57
C ALA A 612 -8.52 33.54 31.92
N GLN A 613 -8.84 32.24 31.97
CA GLN A 613 -9.27 31.63 33.22
C GLN A 613 -8.14 31.65 34.26
N ARG A 614 -8.48 31.82 35.54
CA ARG A 614 -7.50 31.95 36.65
C ARG A 614 -6.77 30.66 37.01
N SER A 615 -7.18 29.53 36.44
CA SER A 615 -6.49 28.25 36.64
C SER A 615 -5.46 28.04 35.54
N ALA A 616 -4.20 27.81 35.93
CA ALA A 616 -3.08 27.60 35.02
C ALA A 616 -3.22 26.37 34.10
N SER A 617 -4.16 25.47 34.39
CA SER A 617 -4.41 24.25 33.63
C SER A 617 -5.58 24.35 32.64
N ILE A 618 -6.30 25.48 32.57
CA ILE A 618 -7.57 25.55 31.85
C ILE A 618 -7.44 26.32 30.53
N VAL A 619 -7.82 25.62 29.46
CA VAL A 619 -8.06 26.15 28.12
C VAL A 619 -9.01 27.35 28.13
N THR A 620 -8.65 28.40 27.38
CA THR A 620 -9.54 29.52 27.11
C THR A 620 -10.28 29.23 25.81
N ARG A 621 -11.61 29.16 25.84
CA ARG A 621 -12.44 28.77 24.69
C ARG A 621 -13.08 29.99 24.05
N GLY A 622 -13.03 30.05 22.73
CA GLY A 622 -13.78 31.00 21.92
C GLY A 622 -14.93 30.31 21.22
N HIS A 623 -16.13 30.88 21.33
CA HIS A 623 -17.30 30.46 20.58
C HIS A 623 -18.01 31.71 20.05
N LEU A 624 -18.09 31.83 18.73
CA LEU A 624 -18.62 33.00 18.03
C LEU A 624 -19.78 32.61 17.13
N ARG A 625 -20.78 33.48 17.07
CA ARG A 625 -21.79 33.51 16.01
C ARG A 625 -21.50 34.72 15.14
N ILE A 626 -21.06 34.49 13.90
CA ILE A 626 -20.77 35.54 12.94
C ILE A 626 -21.90 35.60 11.93
N ASP A 627 -22.46 36.80 11.75
CA ASP A 627 -23.49 37.07 10.74
C ASP A 627 -22.82 37.62 9.48
N LEU A 628 -22.81 36.81 8.42
CA LEU A 628 -22.23 37.15 7.12
C LEU A 628 -23.32 37.39 6.06
N SER A 629 -24.59 37.54 6.46
CA SER A 629 -25.72 37.74 5.54
C SER A 629 -25.53 38.96 4.60
N ALA A 630 -24.86 40.00 5.08
CA ALA A 630 -24.54 41.20 4.31
C ALA A 630 -23.31 41.06 3.39
N SER A 631 -22.51 40.00 3.55
CA SER A 631 -21.32 39.73 2.74
C SER A 631 -21.69 39.19 1.37
N SER A 632 -20.82 39.36 0.37
CA SER A 632 -21.02 38.74 -0.95
C SER A 632 -20.88 37.22 -0.83
N PRO A 633 -21.69 36.42 -1.56
CA PRO A 633 -21.47 34.98 -1.66
C PRO A 633 -20.07 34.68 -2.21
N GLY A 634 -19.47 33.58 -1.76
CA GLY A 634 -18.14 33.17 -2.19
C GLY A 634 -17.26 32.68 -1.04
N ARG A 635 -16.02 32.32 -1.38
CA ARG A 635 -15.04 31.78 -0.43
C ARG A 635 -14.28 32.91 0.27
N TYR A 636 -14.13 32.78 1.58
CA TYR A 636 -13.38 33.70 2.43
C TYR A 636 -12.28 32.95 3.18
N GLU A 637 -11.04 33.45 3.13
CA GLU A 637 -9.96 33.00 4.02
C GLU A 637 -10.16 33.65 5.39
N MET A 638 -10.46 32.84 6.40
CA MET A 638 -10.52 33.26 7.79
C MET A 638 -9.16 33.08 8.46
N SER A 639 -8.70 34.09 9.21
CA SER A 639 -7.52 34.01 10.07
C SER A 639 -7.88 34.42 11.50
N VAL A 640 -7.53 33.57 12.46
CA VAL A 640 -7.70 33.83 13.91
C VAL A 640 -6.34 33.98 14.58
N THR A 641 -6.18 35.05 15.36
CA THR A 641 -4.99 35.30 16.19
C THR A 641 -5.40 35.73 17.58
N VAL A 642 -4.60 35.35 18.59
CA VAL A 642 -4.82 35.76 19.97
C VAL A 642 -3.55 36.38 20.55
N ARG A 643 -3.70 37.56 21.14
CA ARG A 643 -2.64 38.29 21.84
C ARG A 643 -2.88 38.28 23.33
N ASP A 644 -1.94 37.73 24.09
CA ASP A 644 -1.91 37.88 25.54
C ASP A 644 -1.42 39.29 25.87
N LEU A 645 -2.29 40.11 26.45
CA LEU A 645 -1.97 41.51 26.76
C LEU A 645 -1.09 41.64 28.00
N THR A 646 -0.96 40.58 28.80
CA THR A 646 -0.14 40.56 30.01
C THR A 646 1.30 40.21 29.70
N SER A 647 1.52 39.15 28.92
CA SER A 647 2.87 38.73 28.51
C SER A 647 3.36 39.42 27.22
N GLY A 648 2.44 39.95 26.41
CA GLY A 648 2.73 40.54 25.10
C GLY A 648 2.88 39.53 23.97
N HIS A 649 2.82 38.22 24.26
CA HIS A 649 2.92 37.16 23.27
C HIS A 649 1.68 37.08 22.38
N VAL A 650 1.88 36.63 21.13
CA VAL A 650 0.83 36.45 20.13
C VAL A 650 0.92 35.03 19.58
N THR A 651 -0.21 34.36 19.42
CA THR A 651 -0.26 33.05 18.74
C THR A 651 0.12 33.19 17.28
N LEU A 652 0.60 32.11 16.67
CA LEU A 652 0.61 32.04 15.21
C LEU A 652 -0.85 32.13 14.68
N PRO A 653 -1.06 32.74 13.50
CA PRO A 653 -2.38 32.76 12.88
C PRO A 653 -2.80 31.34 12.49
N VAL A 654 -4.01 30.95 12.87
CA VAL A 654 -4.66 29.75 12.33
C VAL A 654 -5.61 30.17 11.24
N ARG A 655 -5.47 29.55 10.08
CA ARG A 655 -6.25 29.87 8.88
C ARG A 655 -7.17 28.74 8.51
N THR A 656 -8.36 29.09 8.03
CA THR A 656 -9.36 28.16 7.51
C THR A 656 -10.25 28.91 6.52
N ASP A 657 -10.95 28.20 5.66
CA ASP A 657 -11.88 28.83 4.71
C ASP A 657 -13.31 28.78 5.25
N ILE A 658 -14.13 29.75 4.84
CA ILE A 658 -15.58 29.73 5.01
C ILE A 658 -16.20 29.98 3.64
N LEU A 659 -17.19 29.17 3.26
CA LEU A 659 -17.99 29.41 2.06
C LEU A 659 -19.31 30.07 2.47
N VAL A 660 -19.48 31.33 2.08
CA VAL A 660 -20.72 32.07 2.30
C VAL A 660 -21.69 31.72 1.17
N THR A 661 -22.76 31.04 1.54
CA THR A 661 -23.87 30.66 0.66
C THR A 661 -24.99 31.71 0.74
N ARG A 662 -25.75 31.86 -0.34
CA ARG A 662 -27.02 32.59 -0.36
C ARG A 662 -28.01 31.78 -1.18
N ASP A 663 -29.25 31.75 -0.72
CA ASP A 663 -30.41 31.50 -1.57
C ASP A 663 -30.72 32.73 -2.45
#